data_AF-A0A2N7HMG2-F1
#
_entry.id   AF-A0A2N7HMG2-F1
#
_cell.length_a   1.000
_cell.length_b   1.000
_cell.length_c   1.000
_cell.angle_alpha   90.00
_cell.angle_beta   90.00
_cell.angle_gamma   90.00
#
_symmetry.space_group_name_H-M   'P 1'
#
loop_
_entity.id
_entity.type
_entity.pdbx_description
1 polymer ?
#
loop_
_entity_poly.entity_id
_entity_poly.type
_entity_poly.pdbx_seq_one_letter_code
_entity_poly.pdbx_strand_id
1 'polypeptide(L)'
;MKKTVLALSMLALSACSQTSDNNLLLTIDNETVVFESSGKGTVIAEQELAKGSYTFSISDSKNTCGTNYALAEESRIKFNKPLRLDDCAEKSELAIKVFRANTYQFTLNPQTNELTVQIKPKQQQAQSFACPVPSDGPTTINVAQTFDDGTLIRDALSGIQTTVTNGSITIQPAESSQGVLLLEKVEPETKADFSWDNATVYFVMTDRFHNGNPDNDNSYGRSQDGHDEIGTFHGGDLAGLTEKLDYIESLGANAIWITSPLEQIHGWVGGGDRGDFKHYGYHGYYHQDWTKLDGNMGTEDELKTFIDTAHSKGIRVVWDIVMNHTGYATLADMQEFDFGKLNLSDEEATKTLGDNWTDWQPAKGQNWHYFNNYISYGDKEAWEKWWGKAWLRSDIGAYDSPGYNNLTMSLAHLPDFKTESTETTGLPNFYRNKSTSATDELKTPRDHLITWLSDWVREYGVDGFRVDTAKHVELEAWAELKESANQALAEWKQNNPDKALDDLPFWMTGEVWAHSVVKSDYFANGFDSIINFEFQSDIAPKALKCLSDLDADYLRYAEKINSDSEFNVLSYLSSHDTSLFWTQHGSDFAKQTKAANALMLAPGAVQIYYGDEIARDFGPTGSDPMQGTRSDMPWEQITGERAELLKHWQALGQFRQRHPAVAQGKHIIRNSKGYYAFERQYQDDKVLVVYTGSK
;
A
#
# COMPACT_ATOMS: atom_id res chain seq x y z
N MET A 1 30.81 29.57 49.53
CA MET A 1 30.19 30.75 48.88
C MET A 1 28.75 30.41 48.57
N LYS A 2 27.80 31.15 49.15
CA LYS A 2 26.35 30.98 48.99
C LYS A 2 25.92 31.50 47.62
N LYS A 3 25.04 30.79 46.91
CA LYS A 3 24.09 31.39 45.96
C LYS A 3 22.72 30.78 46.16
N THR A 4 21.75 31.68 46.04
CA THR A 4 20.47 31.71 46.72
C THR A 4 19.36 31.25 45.78
N VAL A 5 18.40 30.52 46.33
CA VAL A 5 17.12 30.17 45.73
C VAL A 5 16.26 31.43 45.56
N LEU A 6 15.63 31.61 44.40
CA LEU A 6 14.47 32.48 44.26
C LEU A 6 13.32 31.69 43.62
N ALA A 7 12.29 31.46 44.41
CA ALA A 7 10.94 31.18 43.96
C ALA A 7 10.30 32.49 43.47
N LEU A 8 9.55 32.45 42.37
CA LEU A 8 8.63 33.53 42.02
C LEU A 8 7.24 32.96 41.80
N SER A 9 6.34 33.40 42.68
CA SER A 9 4.91 33.16 42.75
C SER A 9 4.14 33.81 41.61
N MET A 10 3.06 33.15 41.20
CA MET A 10 2.01 33.62 40.30
C MET A 10 1.46 35.00 40.70
N LEU A 11 1.32 35.88 39.72
CA LEU A 11 0.41 37.02 39.74
C LEU A 11 -0.47 36.91 38.49
N ALA A 12 -1.75 36.66 38.73
CA ALA A 12 -2.79 36.72 37.71
C ALA A 12 -2.91 38.15 37.21
N LEU A 13 -2.63 38.37 35.92
CA LEU A 13 -2.94 39.59 35.20
C LEU A 13 -4.08 39.29 34.23
N SER A 14 -5.28 39.71 34.62
CA SER A 14 -6.40 39.93 33.71
C SER A 14 -6.00 41.04 32.73
N ALA A 15 -5.51 40.68 31.56
CA ALA A 15 -5.26 41.61 30.48
C ALA A 15 -6.54 41.70 29.62
N CYS A 16 -7.23 42.83 29.73
CA CYS A 16 -8.14 43.28 28.67
C CYS A 16 -7.33 43.39 27.37
N SER A 17 -7.63 42.56 26.39
CA SER A 17 -7.09 42.64 25.03
C SER A 17 -7.62 43.91 24.36
N GLN A 18 -6.79 44.93 24.23
CA GLN A 18 -6.98 45.97 23.22
C GLN A 18 -6.50 45.39 21.89
N THR A 19 -7.43 44.84 21.11
CA THR A 19 -7.19 44.45 19.72
C THR A 19 -6.86 45.69 18.90
N SER A 20 -5.79 45.67 18.12
CA SER A 20 -5.49 46.76 17.18
C SER A 20 -6.61 46.85 16.12
N ASP A 21 -6.95 48.07 15.69
CA ASP A 21 -8.08 48.33 14.77
C ASP A 21 -7.98 47.63 13.41
N ASN A 22 -6.83 47.03 13.06
CA ASN A 22 -6.55 46.45 11.73
C ASN A 22 -6.37 44.91 11.73
N ASN A 23 -6.56 44.23 12.86
CA ASN A 23 -6.43 42.77 12.90
C ASN A 23 -7.70 42.09 12.37
N LEU A 24 -7.53 41.00 11.61
CA LEU A 24 -8.62 40.09 11.27
C LEU A 24 -9.02 39.28 12.50
N LEU A 25 -10.32 39.10 12.67
CA LEU A 25 -10.94 38.43 13.80
C LEU A 25 -11.78 37.27 13.27
N LEU A 26 -11.64 36.11 13.89
CA LEU A 26 -12.56 35.00 13.77
C LEU A 26 -13.59 35.14 14.89
N THR A 27 -14.86 35.33 14.57
CA THR A 27 -15.94 35.31 15.55
C THR A 27 -16.74 34.03 15.38
N ILE A 28 -16.83 33.19 16.40
CA ILE A 28 -17.70 32.01 16.42
C ILE A 28 -18.76 32.22 17.49
N ASP A 29 -20.02 32.29 17.06
CA ASP A 29 -21.17 32.73 17.83
C ASP A 29 -20.91 34.08 18.56
N ASN A 30 -20.52 34.06 19.84
CA ASN A 30 -20.22 35.26 20.64
C ASN A 30 -18.76 35.35 21.11
N GLU A 31 -17.89 34.42 20.69
CA GLU A 31 -16.48 34.40 21.05
C GLU A 31 -15.63 34.88 19.87
N THR A 32 -14.68 35.78 20.15
CA THR A 32 -13.80 36.36 19.13
C THR A 32 -12.34 36.00 19.41
N VAL A 33 -11.67 35.47 18.38
CA VAL A 33 -10.24 35.12 18.37
C VAL A 33 -9.54 35.94 17.31
N VAL A 34 -8.34 36.42 17.61
CA VAL A 34 -7.52 37.19 16.67
C VAL A 34 -6.77 36.23 15.73
N PHE A 35 -6.77 36.52 14.44
CA PHE A 35 -5.88 35.84 13.50
C PHE A 35 -4.43 36.33 13.67
N GLU A 36 -3.50 35.38 13.85
CA GLU A 36 -2.08 35.65 14.01
C GLU A 36 -1.29 35.22 12.77
N SER A 37 -0.21 35.93 12.43
CA SER A 37 0.62 35.59 11.27
C SER A 37 1.36 34.27 11.47
N SER A 38 1.30 33.38 10.47
CA SER A 38 2.03 32.10 10.47
C SER A 38 3.49 32.24 10.03
N GLY A 39 3.91 33.44 9.59
CA GLY A 39 5.24 33.68 9.01
C GLY A 39 5.42 33.19 7.56
N LYS A 40 4.40 32.56 6.95
CA LYS A 40 4.43 32.03 5.57
C LYS A 40 3.40 32.66 4.63
N GLY A 41 2.99 33.90 4.90
CA GLY A 41 1.99 34.63 4.11
C GLY A 41 0.53 34.33 4.46
N THR A 42 0.26 33.36 5.35
CA THR A 42 -1.08 33.05 5.88
C THR A 42 -1.26 33.56 7.31
N VAL A 43 -2.52 33.66 7.74
CA VAL A 43 -2.90 33.96 9.13
C VAL A 43 -3.72 32.82 9.73
N ILE A 44 -3.58 32.58 11.03
CA ILE A 44 -4.16 31.43 11.73
C ILE A 44 -4.93 31.90 12.97
N ALA A 45 -6.12 31.34 13.18
CA ALA A 45 -6.88 31.42 14.42
C ALA A 45 -7.26 30.01 14.89
N GLU A 46 -7.23 29.76 16.19
CA GLU A 46 -7.60 28.47 16.78
C GLU A 46 -8.76 28.66 17.77
N GLN A 47 -9.75 27.77 17.73
CA GLN A 47 -10.88 27.78 18.66
C GLN A 47 -11.20 26.35 19.12
N GLU A 48 -11.43 26.18 20.42
CA GLU A 48 -11.93 24.92 20.96
C GLU A 48 -13.46 24.88 20.81
N LEU A 49 -13.98 23.82 20.19
CA LEU A 49 -15.41 23.66 19.91
C LEU A 49 -15.90 22.30 20.39
N ALA A 50 -17.05 22.28 21.05
CA ALA A 50 -17.76 21.05 21.40
C ALA A 50 -18.54 20.50 20.19
N LYS A 51 -19.01 19.25 20.27
CA LYS A 51 -19.88 18.69 19.20
C LYS A 51 -21.16 19.53 19.11
N GLY A 52 -21.45 20.09 17.94
CA GLY A 52 -22.58 21.01 17.76
C GLY A 52 -22.62 21.66 16.39
N SER A 53 -23.55 22.60 16.21
CA SER A 53 -23.64 23.47 15.04
C SER A 53 -23.37 24.90 15.50
N TYR A 54 -22.48 25.58 14.80
CA TYR A 54 -22.02 26.92 15.11
C TYR A 54 -22.12 27.82 13.88
N THR A 55 -22.17 29.12 14.11
CA THR A 55 -22.00 30.13 13.08
C THR A 55 -20.70 30.88 13.31
N PHE A 56 -19.95 31.17 12.26
CA PHE A 56 -18.79 32.03 12.36
C PHE A 56 -18.72 33.09 11.28
N SER A 57 -17.99 34.17 11.56
CA SER A 57 -17.67 35.23 10.62
C SER A 57 -16.19 35.59 10.73
N ILE A 58 -15.64 36.15 9.65
CA ILE A 58 -14.29 36.70 9.63
C ILE A 58 -14.39 38.17 9.23
N SER A 59 -13.93 39.06 10.10
CA SER A 59 -13.96 40.50 9.87
C SER A 59 -12.90 41.26 10.66
N ASP A 60 -12.64 42.52 10.31
CA ASP A 60 -11.95 43.42 11.22
C ASP A 60 -12.89 43.94 12.33
N SER A 61 -12.32 44.62 13.33
CA SER A 61 -13.07 45.20 14.45
C SER A 61 -14.16 46.22 14.05
N LYS A 62 -14.16 46.72 12.81
CA LYS A 62 -15.07 47.75 12.29
C LYS A 62 -16.03 47.21 11.22
N ASN A 63 -15.96 45.92 10.88
CA ASN A 63 -16.67 45.27 9.79
C ASN A 63 -16.59 46.04 8.46
N THR A 64 -15.40 46.51 8.07
CA THR A 64 -15.25 47.27 6.82
C THR A 64 -15.29 46.37 5.57
N CYS A 65 -15.80 46.92 4.46
CA CYS A 65 -15.76 46.25 3.16
C CYS A 65 -14.29 46.14 2.71
N GLY A 66 -13.86 44.91 2.38
CA GLY A 66 -12.49 44.53 2.00
C GLY A 66 -11.82 43.65 3.06
N THR A 67 -12.40 43.58 4.26
CA THR A 67 -11.90 42.78 5.39
C THR A 67 -12.98 41.92 6.04
N ASN A 68 -14.23 42.05 5.62
CA ASN A 68 -15.36 41.18 5.96
C ASN A 68 -15.56 40.11 4.86
N TYR A 69 -15.62 38.84 5.24
CA TYR A 69 -15.62 37.71 4.31
C TYR A 69 -16.92 36.91 4.33
N ALA A 70 -17.31 36.34 3.18
CA ALA A 70 -18.30 35.27 3.08
C ALA A 70 -17.91 34.23 2.04
N LEU A 71 -18.68 33.16 1.91
CA LEU A 71 -18.43 32.13 0.88
C LEU A 71 -18.75 32.67 -0.51
N ALA A 72 -17.87 32.38 -1.47
CA ALA A 72 -18.06 32.74 -2.88
C ALA A 72 -19.19 31.95 -3.58
N GLU A 73 -19.57 30.80 -3.02
CA GLU A 73 -20.69 29.96 -3.48
C GLU A 73 -21.41 29.37 -2.26
N GLU A 74 -22.72 29.04 -2.38
CA GLU A 74 -23.47 28.32 -1.32
C GLU A 74 -22.94 26.89 -1.13
N SER A 75 -21.82 26.78 -0.42
CA SER A 75 -21.11 25.54 -0.18
C SER A 75 -21.03 25.25 1.32
N ARG A 76 -21.05 23.96 1.69
CA ARG A 76 -20.80 23.56 3.08
C ARG A 76 -19.31 23.48 3.34
N ILE A 77 -18.89 23.88 4.53
CA ILE A 77 -17.51 23.77 4.97
C ILE A 77 -17.09 22.31 5.00
N LYS A 78 -16.01 21.99 4.26
CA LYS A 78 -15.37 20.68 4.26
C LYS A 78 -14.03 20.82 4.96
N PHE A 79 -13.82 20.06 6.03
CA PHE A 79 -12.54 20.07 6.75
C PHE A 79 -11.39 19.64 5.84
N ASN A 80 -10.21 20.22 6.05
CA ASN A 80 -8.97 19.98 5.30
C ASN A 80 -9.05 20.32 3.80
N LYS A 81 -10.04 21.09 3.35
CA LYS A 81 -10.11 21.62 1.98
C LYS A 81 -10.10 23.15 2.00
N PRO A 82 -9.40 23.80 1.05
CA PRO A 82 -9.52 25.25 0.85
C PRO A 82 -10.95 25.62 0.46
N LEU A 83 -11.44 26.69 1.05
CA LEU A 83 -12.74 27.31 0.79
C LEU A 83 -12.48 28.73 0.32
N ARG A 84 -12.92 29.06 -0.90
CA ARG A 84 -12.76 30.39 -1.44
C ARG A 84 -13.77 31.34 -0.81
N LEU A 85 -13.29 32.48 -0.35
CA LEU A 85 -14.07 33.55 0.25
C LEU A 85 -14.12 34.77 -0.67
N ASP A 86 -15.25 35.47 -0.64
CA ASP A 86 -15.42 36.79 -1.24
C ASP A 86 -15.34 37.85 -0.14
N ASP A 87 -14.65 38.94 -0.43
CA ASP A 87 -14.62 40.14 0.39
C ASP A 87 -15.84 41.04 0.09
N CYS A 88 -16.45 41.62 1.12
CA CYS A 88 -17.62 42.52 1.05
C CYS A 88 -19.01 41.90 0.75
N ALA A 89 -19.29 40.67 1.17
CA ALA A 89 -20.64 40.13 1.04
C ALA A 89 -21.65 40.72 2.05
N GLU A 90 -22.94 40.80 1.66
CA GLU A 90 -24.03 41.30 2.53
C GLU A 90 -24.37 40.36 3.71
N LYS A 91 -24.02 39.07 3.61
CA LYS A 91 -24.17 38.06 4.68
C LYS A 91 -22.82 37.41 4.97
N SER A 92 -22.26 37.63 6.16
CA SER A 92 -20.92 37.14 6.56
C SER A 92 -20.94 35.97 7.55
N GLU A 93 -22.11 35.45 7.92
CA GLU A 93 -22.25 34.32 8.84
C GLU A 93 -22.21 32.98 8.09
N LEU A 94 -21.26 32.13 8.47
CA LEU A 94 -20.98 30.82 7.88
C LEU A 94 -21.31 29.71 8.87
N ALA A 95 -22.14 28.75 8.46
CA ALA A 95 -22.48 27.62 9.31
C ALA A 95 -21.39 26.55 9.28
N ILE A 96 -20.96 26.09 10.46
CA ILE A 96 -20.05 24.96 10.63
C ILE A 96 -20.67 23.88 11.52
N LYS A 97 -20.58 22.62 11.09
CA LYS A 97 -21.02 21.47 11.86
C LYS A 97 -19.80 20.76 12.47
N VAL A 98 -19.68 20.85 13.78
CA VAL A 98 -18.63 20.22 14.58
C VAL A 98 -19.08 18.83 15.00
N PHE A 99 -18.44 17.79 14.46
CA PHE A 99 -18.87 16.40 14.68
C PHE A 99 -18.21 15.74 15.90
N ARG A 100 -17.11 16.30 16.41
CA ARG A 100 -16.44 15.89 17.65
C ARG A 100 -15.83 17.09 18.38
N ALA A 101 -15.82 17.03 19.71
CA ALA A 101 -15.18 18.06 20.53
C ALA A 101 -13.66 18.06 20.34
N ASN A 102 -13.08 19.17 19.86
CA ASN A 102 -11.65 19.32 19.64
C ASN A 102 -11.25 20.79 19.42
N THR A 103 -9.95 21.07 19.28
CA THR A 103 -9.44 22.34 18.76
C THR A 103 -9.52 22.35 17.24
N TYR A 104 -10.12 23.41 16.68
CA TYR A 104 -10.23 23.64 15.25
C TYR A 104 -9.33 24.81 14.85
N GLN A 105 -8.51 24.62 13.82
CA GLN A 105 -7.62 25.63 13.29
C GLN A 105 -8.18 26.19 11.98
N PHE A 106 -8.29 27.51 11.91
CA PHE A 106 -8.72 28.28 10.76
C PHE A 106 -7.50 28.96 10.16
N THR A 107 -7.12 28.55 8.96
CA THR A 107 -5.97 29.11 8.24
C THR A 107 -6.49 29.88 7.03
N LEU A 108 -6.33 31.20 7.06
CA LEU A 108 -6.73 32.09 5.98
C LEU A 108 -5.49 32.53 5.21
N ASN A 109 -5.56 32.44 3.89
CA ASN A 109 -4.62 33.09 2.98
C ASN A 109 -5.23 34.41 2.49
N PRO A 110 -4.76 35.58 2.96
CA PRO A 110 -5.31 36.87 2.56
C PRO A 110 -4.97 37.28 1.11
N GLN A 111 -4.03 36.59 0.43
CA GLN A 111 -3.71 36.88 -0.98
C GLN A 111 -4.62 36.12 -1.95
N THR A 112 -5.03 34.91 -1.58
CA THR A 112 -5.92 34.07 -2.42
C THR A 112 -7.38 34.06 -1.93
N ASN A 113 -7.66 34.66 -0.77
CA ASN A 113 -8.92 34.57 -0.04
C ASN A 113 -9.38 33.12 0.20
N GLU A 114 -8.44 32.23 0.47
CA GLU A 114 -8.76 30.83 0.76
C GLU A 114 -8.67 30.54 2.26
N LEU A 115 -9.74 29.98 2.82
CA LEU A 115 -9.83 29.51 4.19
C LEU A 115 -9.77 27.99 4.23
N THR A 116 -8.88 27.43 5.03
CA THR A 116 -8.89 25.99 5.35
C THR A 116 -9.22 25.81 6.83
N VAL A 117 -10.17 24.93 7.14
CA VAL A 117 -10.51 24.56 8.52
C VAL A 117 -10.03 23.13 8.79
N GLN A 118 -9.19 22.96 9.80
CA GLN A 118 -8.60 21.67 10.17
C GLN A 118 -8.91 21.30 11.62
N ILE A 119 -8.99 20.01 11.92
CA ILE A 119 -9.08 19.52 13.29
C ILE A 119 -7.66 19.28 13.79
N LYS A 120 -7.27 20.00 14.85
CA LYS A 120 -5.99 19.75 15.49
C LYS A 120 -6.02 18.38 16.14
N PRO A 121 -5.02 17.52 15.93
CA PRO A 121 -4.88 16.31 16.73
C PRO A 121 -4.85 16.70 18.21
N LYS A 122 -5.64 16.03 19.07
CA LYS A 122 -5.46 16.18 20.51
C LYS A 122 -4.02 15.80 20.82
N GLN A 123 -3.23 16.73 21.35
CA GLN A 123 -1.93 16.40 21.90
C GLN A 123 -2.15 15.54 23.14
N GLN A 124 -2.23 14.22 22.97
CA GLN A 124 -1.71 13.35 24.02
C GLN A 124 -0.23 13.74 24.13
N GLN A 125 0.23 14.05 25.35
CA GLN A 125 1.66 14.18 25.61
C GLN A 125 2.26 12.81 25.29
N ALA A 126 2.77 12.63 24.06
CA ALA A 126 3.51 11.46 23.69
C ALA A 126 4.70 11.37 24.65
N GLN A 127 4.79 10.25 25.35
CA GLN A 127 5.92 10.01 26.24
C GLN A 127 7.15 9.83 25.35
N SER A 128 8.00 10.85 25.28
CA SER A 128 9.22 10.78 24.48
C SER A 128 10.31 10.05 25.25
N PHE A 129 10.82 8.95 24.70
CA PHE A 129 11.94 8.22 25.28
C PHE A 129 13.26 8.75 24.72
N ALA A 130 14.24 8.95 25.60
CA ALA A 130 15.58 9.32 25.17
C ALA A 130 16.21 8.15 24.42
N CYS A 131 16.83 8.43 23.27
CA CYS A 131 17.52 7.39 22.52
C CYS A 131 18.66 6.79 23.35
N PRO A 132 18.65 5.47 23.62
CA PRO A 132 19.73 4.84 24.37
C PRO A 132 21.08 5.00 23.68
N VAL A 133 22.13 5.21 24.48
CA VAL A 133 23.51 5.27 23.98
C VAL A 133 24.10 3.87 24.04
N PRO A 134 24.63 3.33 22.93
CA PRO A 134 25.18 1.98 22.90
C PRO A 134 26.35 1.82 23.88
N SER A 135 26.40 0.67 24.53
CA SER A 135 27.51 0.24 25.38
C SER A 135 28.41 -0.76 24.63
N ASP A 136 29.72 -0.72 24.91
CA ASP A 136 30.68 -1.70 24.39
C ASP A 136 30.62 -3.06 25.12
N GLY A 137 29.97 -3.12 26.28
CA GLY A 137 29.81 -4.34 27.08
C GLY A 137 28.36 -4.67 27.43
N PRO A 138 28.14 -5.87 27.99
CA PRO A 138 26.80 -6.40 28.26
C PRO A 138 25.94 -5.44 29.08
N THR A 139 24.64 -5.40 28.76
CA THR A 139 23.65 -4.58 29.46
C THR A 139 22.83 -5.46 30.39
N THR A 140 22.65 -5.00 31.64
CA THR A 140 21.73 -5.65 32.59
C THR A 140 20.30 -5.15 32.37
N ILE A 141 19.39 -6.06 32.10
CA ILE A 141 17.99 -5.79 31.73
C ILE A 141 17.10 -6.33 32.85
N ASN A 142 16.14 -5.51 33.29
CA ASN A 142 15.12 -5.95 34.23
C ASN A 142 14.00 -6.62 33.43
N VAL A 143 13.75 -7.89 33.74
CA VAL A 143 12.76 -8.71 33.03
C VAL A 143 11.67 -9.24 33.98
N ALA A 144 11.72 -8.86 35.27
CA ALA A 144 10.87 -9.40 36.32
C ALA A 144 9.36 -9.19 36.10
N GLN A 145 8.99 -8.22 35.26
CA GLN A 145 7.59 -7.94 34.93
C GLN A 145 7.05 -8.79 33.77
N THR A 146 7.94 -9.45 33.03
CA THR A 146 7.59 -10.26 31.84
C THR A 146 7.89 -11.74 32.06
N PHE A 147 9.01 -12.06 32.73
CA PHE A 147 9.46 -13.43 32.99
C PHE A 147 9.74 -13.65 34.48
N ASP A 148 9.34 -14.82 34.98
CA ASP A 148 9.56 -15.22 36.37
C ASP A 148 11.03 -15.58 36.63
N ASP A 149 11.47 -15.44 37.88
CA ASP A 149 12.82 -15.83 38.29
C ASP A 149 13.06 -17.34 38.08
N GLY A 150 14.25 -17.70 37.58
CA GLY A 150 14.59 -19.07 37.18
C GLY A 150 14.14 -19.47 35.77
N THR A 151 13.38 -18.63 35.06
CA THR A 151 13.00 -18.90 33.65
C THR A 151 14.22 -18.88 32.74
N LEU A 152 14.34 -19.88 31.86
CA LEU A 152 15.32 -19.87 30.77
C LEU A 152 14.75 -19.08 29.60
N ILE A 153 15.45 -18.04 29.16
CA ILE A 153 15.06 -17.20 28.04
C ILE A 153 16.16 -17.16 26.96
N ARG A 154 15.77 -16.78 25.75
CA ARG A 154 16.64 -16.64 24.57
C ARG A 154 16.47 -15.24 23.98
N ASP A 155 17.55 -14.67 23.47
CA ASP A 155 17.45 -13.60 22.47
C ASP A 155 17.33 -14.23 21.07
N ALA A 156 16.19 -14.02 20.40
CA ALA A 156 15.87 -14.66 19.13
C ALA A 156 16.83 -14.29 17.99
N LEU A 157 17.48 -13.12 18.07
CA LEU A 157 18.40 -12.62 17.04
C LEU A 157 19.79 -13.24 17.16
N SER A 158 20.34 -13.35 18.38
CA SER A 158 21.67 -13.93 18.62
C SER A 158 21.66 -15.43 18.95
N GLY A 159 20.51 -15.97 19.36
CA GLY A 159 20.37 -17.33 19.88
C GLY A 159 20.94 -17.53 21.29
N ILE A 160 21.50 -16.48 21.92
CA ILE A 160 22.09 -16.57 23.26
C ILE A 160 20.98 -16.85 24.28
N GLN A 161 21.19 -17.85 25.12
CA GLN A 161 20.29 -18.21 26.21
C GLN A 161 20.85 -17.78 27.56
N THR A 162 19.95 -17.40 28.47
CA THR A 162 20.28 -16.99 29.84
C THR A 162 19.13 -17.28 30.79
N THR A 163 19.41 -17.40 32.07
CA THR A 163 18.41 -17.67 33.11
C THR A 163 18.13 -16.41 33.90
N VAL A 164 16.85 -16.06 34.07
CA VAL A 164 16.43 -14.94 34.90
C VAL A 164 16.90 -15.17 36.34
N THR A 165 17.68 -14.24 36.88
CA THR A 165 18.22 -14.32 38.24
C THR A 165 17.99 -13.00 38.98
N ASN A 166 17.31 -13.04 40.12
CA ASN A 166 16.81 -11.88 40.84
C ASN A 166 16.03 -10.91 39.93
N GLY A 167 15.25 -11.44 38.98
CA GLY A 167 14.42 -10.65 38.07
C GLY A 167 15.20 -9.90 36.96
N SER A 168 16.47 -10.22 36.73
CA SER A 168 17.30 -9.59 35.70
C SER A 168 18.10 -10.59 34.89
N ILE A 169 18.58 -10.13 33.74
CA ILE A 169 19.56 -10.81 32.89
C ILE A 169 20.68 -9.85 32.52
N THR A 170 21.83 -10.38 32.09
CA THR A 170 22.92 -9.58 31.52
C THR A 170 23.30 -10.16 30.17
N ILE A 171 23.15 -9.38 29.10
CA ILE A 171 23.33 -9.83 27.72
C ILE A 171 23.89 -8.71 26.84
N GLN A 172 24.64 -9.08 25.81
CA GLN A 172 25.13 -8.19 24.77
C GLN A 172 24.32 -8.42 23.48
N PRO A 173 23.67 -7.40 22.91
CA PRO A 173 23.05 -7.53 21.59
C PRO A 173 24.08 -7.89 20.52
N ALA A 174 23.68 -8.74 19.57
CA ALA A 174 24.48 -9.02 18.38
C ALA A 174 24.73 -7.71 17.60
N GLU A 175 25.92 -7.54 17.04
CA GLU A 175 26.26 -6.34 16.25
C GLU A 175 25.31 -6.17 15.06
N SER A 176 24.96 -7.28 14.40
CA SER A 176 23.99 -7.33 13.31
C SER A 176 22.57 -6.93 13.71
N SER A 177 22.21 -6.92 15.01
CA SER A 177 20.85 -6.54 15.46
C SER A 177 20.60 -5.03 15.47
N GLN A 178 21.65 -4.23 15.30
CA GLN A 178 21.62 -2.77 15.51
C GLN A 178 21.16 -2.37 16.92
N GLY A 179 21.48 -3.19 17.93
CA GLY A 179 21.20 -2.94 19.34
C GLY A 179 19.83 -3.43 19.82
N VAL A 180 19.14 -4.26 19.04
CA VAL A 180 17.85 -4.87 19.40
C VAL A 180 18.07 -6.25 20.03
N LEU A 181 17.30 -6.55 21.07
CA LEU A 181 17.16 -7.88 21.66
C LEU A 181 15.70 -8.29 21.63
N LEU A 182 15.44 -9.53 21.24
CA LEU A 182 14.10 -10.13 21.17
C LEU A 182 14.03 -11.26 22.18
N LEU A 183 13.60 -10.95 23.40
CA LEU A 183 13.62 -11.89 24.51
C LEU A 183 12.33 -12.72 24.53
N GLU A 184 12.48 -14.03 24.41
CA GLU A 184 11.40 -15.04 24.47
C GLU A 184 11.78 -16.15 25.46
N LYS A 185 10.79 -16.88 25.99
CA LYS A 185 11.05 -18.06 26.80
C LYS A 185 11.58 -19.20 25.93
N VAL A 186 12.46 -20.03 26.50
CA VAL A 186 12.88 -21.29 25.86
C VAL A 186 11.86 -22.37 26.23
N GLU A 187 10.78 -22.43 25.47
CA GLU A 187 9.73 -23.46 25.57
C GLU A 187 9.70 -24.29 24.27
N PRO A 188 9.10 -25.51 24.28
CA PRO A 188 8.89 -26.25 23.04
C PRO A 188 8.09 -25.40 22.06
N GLU A 189 8.52 -25.34 20.80
CA GLU A 189 7.82 -24.54 19.79
C GLU A 189 6.38 -25.03 19.61
N THR A 190 5.42 -24.24 20.09
CA THR A 190 4.02 -24.35 19.70
C THR A 190 3.80 -23.46 18.50
N LYS A 191 3.51 -24.07 17.33
CA LYS A 191 3.11 -23.30 16.15
C LYS A 191 1.81 -22.59 16.49
N ALA A 192 1.81 -21.26 16.45
CA ALA A 192 0.60 -20.48 16.61
C ALA A 192 -0.35 -20.73 15.43
N ASP A 193 -1.66 -20.75 15.72
CA ASP A 193 -2.67 -20.77 14.67
C ASP A 193 -2.52 -19.52 13.79
N PHE A 194 -2.75 -19.69 12.49
CA PHE A 194 -2.68 -18.56 11.58
C PHE A 194 -3.82 -17.58 11.85
N SER A 195 -3.50 -16.29 11.75
CA SER A 195 -4.47 -15.21 11.69
C SER A 195 -3.95 -14.14 10.74
N TRP A 196 -4.86 -13.57 9.94
CA TRP A 196 -4.56 -12.43 9.08
C TRP A 196 -4.04 -11.21 9.88
N ASP A 197 -4.35 -11.12 11.18
CA ASP A 197 -3.83 -10.08 12.08
C ASP A 197 -2.33 -10.21 12.35
N ASN A 198 -1.77 -11.41 12.23
CA ASN A 198 -0.32 -11.67 12.32
C ASN A 198 0.28 -12.11 10.98
N ALA A 199 -0.38 -11.80 9.85
CA ALA A 199 0.16 -12.16 8.55
C ALA A 199 1.49 -11.42 8.30
N THR A 200 2.47 -12.18 7.81
CA THR A 200 3.69 -11.70 7.17
C THR A 200 3.55 -12.07 5.70
N VAL A 201 3.11 -11.10 4.90
CA VAL A 201 2.87 -11.25 3.47
C VAL A 201 4.18 -10.99 2.72
N TYR A 202 4.63 -11.92 1.89
CA TYR A 202 5.75 -11.70 0.99
C TYR A 202 5.23 -11.32 -0.40
N PHE A 203 5.40 -10.06 -0.79
CA PHE A 203 4.93 -9.53 -2.08
C PHE A 203 5.99 -9.63 -3.16
N VAL A 204 5.68 -10.34 -4.25
CA VAL A 204 6.54 -10.55 -5.41
C VAL A 204 5.90 -10.00 -6.68
N MET A 205 6.73 -9.38 -7.53
CA MET A 205 6.41 -9.27 -8.94
C MET A 205 6.84 -10.55 -9.62
N THR A 206 5.88 -11.35 -10.09
CA THR A 206 6.12 -12.72 -10.57
C THR A 206 7.24 -12.75 -11.62
N ASP A 207 7.13 -11.90 -12.65
CA ASP A 207 8.08 -11.76 -13.76
C ASP A 207 9.52 -11.43 -13.33
N ARG A 208 9.70 -10.78 -12.17
CA ARG A 208 10.99 -10.24 -11.70
C ARG A 208 11.62 -11.09 -10.60
N PHE A 209 10.95 -12.17 -10.20
CA PHE A 209 11.37 -12.94 -9.04
C PHE A 209 12.28 -14.11 -9.41
N HIS A 210 11.80 -15.10 -10.16
CA HIS A 210 12.62 -16.25 -10.55
C HIS A 210 12.03 -16.93 -11.78
N ASN A 211 12.86 -17.15 -12.80
CA ASN A 211 12.48 -17.89 -14.00
C ASN A 211 12.68 -19.40 -13.76
N GLY A 212 11.58 -20.13 -13.60
CA GLY A 212 11.60 -21.59 -13.44
C GLY A 212 11.36 -22.34 -14.77
N ASN A 213 10.74 -21.70 -15.76
CA ASN A 213 10.40 -22.30 -17.03
C ASN A 213 10.70 -21.35 -18.22
N PRO A 214 11.95 -21.34 -18.71
CA PRO A 214 12.37 -20.47 -19.82
C PRO A 214 11.64 -20.71 -21.16
N ASP A 215 10.93 -21.84 -21.30
CA ASP A 215 10.20 -22.16 -22.52
C ASP A 215 8.98 -21.23 -22.72
N ASN A 216 8.50 -20.57 -21.66
CA ASN A 216 7.34 -19.67 -21.69
C ASN A 216 7.71 -18.18 -21.89
N ASP A 217 9.00 -17.81 -21.83
CA ASP A 217 9.53 -16.43 -21.81
C ASP A 217 9.06 -15.56 -23.00
N ASN A 218 8.78 -16.17 -24.14
CA ASN A 218 8.47 -15.47 -25.40
C ASN A 218 7.03 -15.70 -25.86
N SER A 219 6.12 -15.98 -24.93
CA SER A 219 4.69 -16.15 -25.23
C SER A 219 4.13 -14.96 -26.02
N TYR A 220 3.20 -15.25 -26.93
CA TYR A 220 2.58 -14.27 -27.84
C TYR A 220 3.55 -13.51 -28.77
N GLY A 221 4.79 -14.01 -28.94
CA GLY A 221 5.81 -13.33 -29.74
C GLY A 221 6.45 -12.14 -29.03
N ARG A 222 6.23 -12.00 -27.71
CA ARG A 222 6.94 -11.04 -26.87
C ARG A 222 8.43 -11.35 -26.87
N SER A 223 9.23 -10.31 -26.77
CA SER A 223 10.68 -10.41 -26.85
C SER A 223 11.35 -9.26 -26.12
N GLN A 224 12.58 -9.53 -25.69
CA GLN A 224 13.53 -8.54 -25.20
C GLN A 224 13.78 -7.42 -26.22
N ASP A 225 14.01 -6.21 -25.74
CA ASP A 225 14.27 -5.03 -26.58
C ASP A 225 15.76 -4.86 -26.98
N GLY A 226 16.65 -5.65 -26.39
CA GLY A 226 18.09 -5.65 -26.63
C GLY A 226 18.81 -4.45 -26.01
N HIS A 227 18.17 -3.73 -25.09
CA HIS A 227 18.68 -2.53 -24.44
C HIS A 227 18.70 -2.68 -22.92
N ASP A 228 17.93 -1.85 -22.21
CA ASP A 228 17.87 -1.82 -20.75
C ASP A 228 16.74 -2.73 -20.21
N GLU A 229 15.90 -3.30 -21.08
CA GLU A 229 14.80 -4.21 -20.72
C GLU A 229 13.86 -3.61 -19.67
N ILE A 230 13.61 -2.29 -19.72
CA ILE A 230 12.87 -1.59 -18.67
C ILE A 230 11.46 -2.15 -18.50
N GLY A 231 10.76 -2.32 -19.63
CA GLY A 231 9.35 -2.67 -19.70
C GLY A 231 9.06 -4.02 -20.36
N THR A 232 10.05 -4.90 -20.47
CA THR A 232 9.90 -6.24 -21.05
C THR A 232 9.67 -7.29 -19.98
N PHE A 233 9.29 -8.50 -20.41
CA PHE A 233 9.21 -9.69 -19.56
C PHE A 233 10.62 -10.25 -19.34
N HIS A 234 10.93 -10.60 -18.10
CA HIS A 234 12.22 -11.15 -17.67
C HIS A 234 12.14 -12.66 -17.37
N GLY A 235 10.93 -13.23 -17.45
CA GLY A 235 10.69 -14.68 -17.46
C GLY A 235 10.37 -15.28 -16.09
N GLY A 236 10.18 -14.46 -15.06
CA GLY A 236 9.72 -14.98 -13.78
C GLY A 236 8.28 -15.52 -13.86
N ASP A 237 8.03 -16.69 -13.27
CA ASP A 237 6.83 -17.48 -13.52
C ASP A 237 6.37 -18.32 -12.31
N LEU A 238 5.22 -18.98 -12.44
CA LEU A 238 4.63 -19.82 -11.38
C LEU A 238 5.52 -21.01 -11.00
N ALA A 239 6.27 -21.56 -11.95
CA ALA A 239 7.24 -22.63 -11.69
C ALA A 239 8.38 -22.11 -10.79
N GLY A 240 8.93 -20.94 -11.11
CA GLY A 240 9.97 -20.28 -10.32
C GLY A 240 9.48 -19.85 -8.94
N LEU A 241 8.22 -19.39 -8.82
CA LEU A 241 7.61 -19.15 -7.50
C LEU A 241 7.57 -20.43 -6.66
N THR A 242 7.15 -21.54 -7.27
CA THR A 242 7.09 -22.85 -6.60
C THR A 242 8.46 -23.28 -6.07
N GLU A 243 9.53 -23.13 -6.88
CA GLU A 243 10.90 -23.47 -6.49
C GLU A 243 11.43 -22.64 -5.31
N LYS A 244 10.88 -21.45 -5.07
CA LYS A 244 11.35 -20.51 -4.04
C LYS A 244 10.47 -20.46 -2.80
N LEU A 245 9.44 -21.31 -2.68
CA LEU A 245 8.60 -21.38 -1.49
C LEU A 245 9.40 -21.70 -0.21
N ASP A 246 10.46 -22.52 -0.29
CA ASP A 246 11.36 -22.79 0.85
C ASP A 246 12.08 -21.52 1.32
N TYR A 247 12.48 -20.66 0.38
CA TYR A 247 13.12 -19.38 0.70
C TYR A 247 12.13 -18.45 1.40
N ILE A 248 10.90 -18.36 0.89
CA ILE A 248 9.83 -17.54 1.47
C ILE A 248 9.45 -18.04 2.87
N GLU A 249 9.32 -19.36 3.04
CA GLU A 249 9.06 -19.99 4.35
C GLU A 249 10.18 -19.67 5.35
N SER A 250 11.45 -19.68 4.90
CA SER A 250 12.60 -19.37 5.77
C SER A 250 12.55 -17.95 6.34
N LEU A 251 11.94 -17.01 5.62
CA LEU A 251 11.71 -15.63 6.08
C LEU A 251 10.61 -15.54 7.15
N GLY A 252 9.92 -16.62 7.48
CA GLY A 252 8.77 -16.63 8.39
C GLY A 252 7.51 -16.03 7.76
N ALA A 253 7.48 -15.87 6.44
CA ALA A 253 6.29 -15.48 5.72
C ALA A 253 5.27 -16.63 5.72
N ASN A 254 4.01 -16.29 5.94
CA ASN A 254 2.89 -17.23 6.03
C ASN A 254 1.76 -16.87 5.04
N ALA A 255 2.01 -15.88 4.18
CA ALA A 255 1.25 -15.60 2.98
C ALA A 255 2.21 -15.08 1.89
N ILE A 256 1.92 -15.39 0.63
CA ILE A 256 2.58 -14.80 -0.54
C ILE A 256 1.55 -13.99 -1.31
N TRP A 257 1.89 -12.75 -1.66
CA TRP A 257 1.14 -11.93 -2.59
C TRP A 257 1.90 -11.89 -3.92
N ILE A 258 1.26 -12.33 -5.01
CA ILE A 258 1.83 -12.28 -6.36
C ILE A 258 1.11 -11.23 -7.21
N THR A 259 1.82 -10.58 -8.14
CA THR A 259 1.16 -9.82 -9.22
C THR A 259 0.22 -10.71 -10.02
N SER A 260 -0.82 -10.13 -10.63
CA SER A 260 -1.86 -10.91 -11.31
C SER A 260 -1.25 -11.82 -12.38
N PRO A 261 -1.53 -13.14 -12.33
CA PRO A 261 -1.04 -14.08 -13.33
C PRO A 261 -1.97 -14.18 -14.55
N LEU A 262 -3.08 -13.42 -14.59
CA LEU A 262 -4.09 -13.46 -15.64
C LEU A 262 -3.59 -12.84 -16.95
N GLU A 263 -4.19 -13.22 -18.08
CA GLU A 263 -3.75 -12.87 -19.43
C GLU A 263 -3.70 -11.35 -19.65
N GLN A 264 -2.53 -10.86 -20.05
CA GLN A 264 -2.24 -9.45 -20.33
C GLN A 264 -2.25 -9.18 -21.83
N ILE A 265 -2.32 -7.91 -22.24
CA ILE A 265 -2.16 -7.50 -23.65
C ILE A 265 -0.98 -8.21 -24.32
N HIS A 266 -1.16 -8.72 -25.54
CA HIS A 266 -0.12 -9.53 -26.19
C HIS A 266 1.08 -8.68 -26.65
N GLY A 267 0.82 -7.44 -27.10
CA GLY A 267 1.83 -6.51 -27.60
C GLY A 267 2.39 -5.55 -26.53
N TRP A 268 3.05 -4.50 -27.02
CA TRP A 268 3.62 -3.43 -26.20
C TRP A 268 3.00 -2.06 -26.55
N VAL A 269 3.12 -1.12 -25.61
CA VAL A 269 2.90 0.32 -25.81
C VAL A 269 4.20 1.10 -25.60
N GLY A 270 4.24 2.38 -25.98
CA GLY A 270 5.39 3.23 -25.67
C GLY A 270 5.51 3.47 -24.17
N GLY A 271 6.64 3.11 -23.58
CA GLY A 271 6.90 3.24 -22.15
C GLY A 271 7.28 4.66 -21.70
N GLY A 272 6.73 5.07 -20.57
CA GLY A 272 6.97 6.37 -19.94
C GLY A 272 6.47 7.57 -20.76
N ASP A 273 6.63 8.77 -20.19
CA ASP A 273 6.14 10.03 -20.78
C ASP A 273 6.76 10.33 -22.15
N ARG A 274 7.91 9.72 -22.47
CA ARG A 274 8.64 9.95 -23.73
C ARG A 274 8.56 8.79 -24.72
N GLY A 275 7.96 7.66 -24.36
CA GLY A 275 7.91 6.47 -25.22
C GLY A 275 9.31 5.94 -25.50
N ASP A 276 10.20 5.94 -24.51
CA ASP A 276 11.63 5.67 -24.69
C ASP A 276 12.01 4.19 -24.59
N PHE A 277 11.07 3.32 -24.24
CA PHE A 277 11.22 1.86 -24.25
C PHE A 277 9.92 1.16 -24.65
N LYS A 278 9.96 -0.13 -24.98
CA LYS A 278 8.74 -0.96 -25.13
C LYS A 278 8.18 -1.28 -23.75
N HIS A 279 6.89 -1.11 -23.54
CA HIS A 279 6.22 -1.43 -22.28
C HIS A 279 5.13 -2.48 -22.51
N TYR A 280 5.42 -3.70 -22.06
CA TYR A 280 4.50 -4.82 -22.04
C TYR A 280 3.79 -4.91 -20.67
N GLY A 281 2.73 -5.73 -20.60
CA GLY A 281 1.98 -6.00 -19.38
C GLY A 281 2.68 -6.87 -18.33
N TYR A 282 4.03 -6.89 -18.26
CA TYR A 282 4.79 -7.78 -17.36
C TYR A 282 4.42 -7.64 -15.87
N HIS A 283 3.90 -6.46 -15.51
CA HIS A 283 3.51 -6.11 -14.14
C HIS A 283 2.13 -6.65 -13.73
N GLY A 284 1.34 -7.18 -14.67
CA GLY A 284 0.04 -7.81 -14.37
C GLY A 284 -1.16 -6.85 -14.27
N TYR A 285 -1.08 -5.62 -14.80
CA TYR A 285 -2.18 -4.62 -14.69
C TYR A 285 -2.79 -4.20 -16.04
N TYR A 286 -2.41 -4.84 -17.14
CA TYR A 286 -2.96 -4.63 -18.49
C TYR A 286 -3.73 -5.86 -18.95
N HIS A 287 -4.68 -6.31 -18.12
CA HIS A 287 -5.51 -7.47 -18.40
C HIS A 287 -6.24 -7.38 -19.74
N GLN A 288 -6.29 -8.52 -20.43
CA GLN A 288 -7.03 -8.74 -21.67
C GLN A 288 -8.09 -9.83 -21.51
N ASP A 289 -7.82 -10.83 -20.67
CA ASP A 289 -8.76 -11.90 -20.34
C ASP A 289 -8.59 -12.37 -18.89
N TRP A 290 -9.67 -12.26 -18.11
CA TRP A 290 -9.70 -12.66 -16.71
C TRP A 290 -9.91 -14.16 -16.51
N THR A 291 -10.23 -14.90 -17.58
CA THR A 291 -10.54 -16.33 -17.54
C THR A 291 -9.37 -17.20 -17.96
N LYS A 292 -8.21 -16.60 -18.24
CA LYS A 292 -6.99 -17.31 -18.65
C LYS A 292 -5.77 -16.78 -17.90
N LEU A 293 -4.81 -17.67 -17.67
CA LEU A 293 -3.45 -17.29 -17.30
C LEU A 293 -2.73 -16.68 -18.50
N ASP A 294 -1.86 -15.72 -18.23
CA ASP A 294 -0.93 -15.22 -19.22
C ASP A 294 0.09 -16.30 -19.56
N GLY A 295 0.34 -16.52 -20.85
CA GLY A 295 1.29 -17.53 -21.33
C GLY A 295 2.69 -17.39 -20.76
N ASN A 296 3.15 -16.18 -20.42
CA ASN A 296 4.45 -15.95 -19.75
C ASN A 296 4.46 -16.37 -18.27
N MET A 297 3.29 -16.49 -17.63
CA MET A 297 3.20 -16.81 -16.19
C MET A 297 3.16 -18.33 -15.96
N GLY A 298 2.66 -19.08 -16.93
CA GLY A 298 2.60 -20.54 -16.90
C GLY A 298 1.20 -21.09 -17.20
N THR A 299 1.03 -22.35 -16.82
CA THR A 299 -0.17 -23.16 -17.05
C THR A 299 -1.03 -23.30 -15.79
N GLU A 300 -2.29 -23.70 -15.96
CA GLU A 300 -3.18 -24.00 -14.83
C GLU A 300 -2.66 -25.16 -13.96
N ASP A 301 -1.95 -26.12 -14.54
CA ASP A 301 -1.28 -27.20 -13.80
C ASP A 301 -0.12 -26.68 -12.93
N GLU A 302 0.67 -25.73 -13.45
CA GLU A 302 1.71 -25.04 -12.68
C GLU A 302 1.09 -24.17 -11.58
N LEU A 303 -0.04 -23.48 -11.85
CA LEU A 303 -0.78 -22.73 -10.83
C LEU A 303 -1.25 -23.64 -9.70
N LYS A 304 -1.89 -24.76 -10.05
CA LYS A 304 -2.36 -25.74 -9.07
C LYS A 304 -1.19 -26.28 -8.25
N THR A 305 -0.06 -26.55 -8.88
CA THR A 305 1.15 -27.03 -8.21
C THR A 305 1.71 -25.99 -7.24
N PHE A 306 1.75 -24.72 -7.65
CA PHE A 306 2.18 -23.61 -6.82
C PHE A 306 1.30 -23.45 -5.57
N ILE A 307 -0.02 -23.40 -5.74
CA ILE A 307 -0.98 -23.25 -4.62
C ILE A 307 -0.91 -24.47 -3.69
N ASP A 308 -0.99 -25.69 -4.23
CA ASP A 308 -0.93 -26.93 -3.43
C ASP A 308 0.39 -26.99 -2.61
N THR A 309 1.50 -26.56 -3.20
CA THR A 309 2.82 -26.53 -2.53
C THR A 309 2.87 -25.45 -1.45
N ALA A 310 2.36 -24.24 -1.73
CA ALA A 310 2.29 -23.16 -0.75
C ALA A 310 1.43 -23.57 0.46
N HIS A 311 0.25 -24.15 0.22
CA HIS A 311 -0.64 -24.66 1.26
C HIS A 311 0.02 -25.79 2.06
N SER A 312 0.77 -26.69 1.45
CA SER A 312 1.48 -27.74 2.19
C SER A 312 2.49 -27.20 3.23
N LYS A 313 2.94 -25.95 3.05
CA LYS A 313 3.83 -25.20 3.96
C LYS A 313 3.09 -24.30 4.94
N GLY A 314 1.77 -24.21 4.83
CA GLY A 314 0.94 -23.27 5.59
C GLY A 314 1.04 -21.83 5.09
N ILE A 315 1.48 -21.62 3.85
CA ILE A 315 1.56 -20.32 3.17
C ILE A 315 0.27 -20.11 2.37
N ARG A 316 -0.45 -19.03 2.65
CA ARG A 316 -1.63 -18.62 1.88
C ARG A 316 -1.25 -17.88 0.61
N VAL A 317 -2.01 -18.06 -0.46
CA VAL A 317 -1.80 -17.40 -1.74
C VAL A 317 -2.78 -16.26 -1.90
N VAL A 318 -2.24 -15.05 -2.03
CA VAL A 318 -2.94 -13.83 -2.39
C VAL A 318 -2.45 -13.42 -3.77
N TRP A 319 -3.33 -12.92 -4.63
CA TRP A 319 -2.85 -12.27 -5.85
C TRP A 319 -3.56 -10.96 -6.15
N ASP A 320 -2.91 -10.15 -6.97
CA ASP A 320 -3.48 -8.92 -7.49
C ASP A 320 -4.70 -9.17 -8.36
N ILE A 321 -5.68 -8.27 -8.26
CA ILE A 321 -6.79 -8.17 -9.20
C ILE A 321 -7.01 -6.73 -9.63
N VAL A 322 -7.53 -6.55 -10.84
CA VAL A 322 -7.99 -5.28 -11.38
C VAL A 322 -9.43 -5.45 -11.86
N MET A 323 -10.35 -4.62 -11.37
CA MET A 323 -11.71 -4.49 -11.94
C MET A 323 -11.96 -3.12 -12.57
N ASN A 324 -11.04 -2.16 -12.38
CA ASN A 324 -11.20 -0.80 -12.87
C ASN A 324 -11.02 -0.70 -14.39
N HIS A 325 -9.98 -1.32 -14.93
CA HIS A 325 -9.55 -1.10 -16.31
C HIS A 325 -9.03 -2.38 -16.97
N THR A 326 -8.92 -2.33 -18.30
CA THR A 326 -8.20 -3.30 -19.14
C THR A 326 -6.88 -2.67 -19.63
N GLY A 327 -6.03 -3.47 -20.26
CA GLY A 327 -4.86 -2.95 -20.98
C GLY A 327 -5.22 -2.09 -22.20
N TYR A 328 -4.21 -1.36 -22.70
CA TYR A 328 -4.35 -0.56 -23.92
C TYR A 328 -4.55 -1.43 -25.16
N ALA A 329 -5.11 -0.84 -26.21
CA ALA A 329 -5.06 -1.45 -27.54
C ALA A 329 -3.61 -1.45 -28.05
N THR A 330 -3.09 -2.61 -28.43
CA THR A 330 -1.76 -2.75 -29.03
C THR A 330 -1.84 -3.08 -30.52
N LEU A 331 -0.76 -2.83 -31.26
CA LEU A 331 -0.66 -3.25 -32.66
C LEU A 331 -0.81 -4.78 -32.82
N ALA A 332 -0.26 -5.56 -31.89
CA ALA A 332 -0.35 -7.01 -31.91
C ALA A 332 -1.81 -7.46 -31.78
N ASP A 333 -2.51 -6.95 -30.76
CA ASP A 333 -3.90 -7.32 -30.49
C ASP A 333 -4.85 -6.88 -31.61
N MET A 334 -4.65 -5.67 -32.15
CA MET A 334 -5.42 -5.18 -33.30
C MET A 334 -5.27 -6.09 -34.52
N GLN A 335 -4.04 -6.54 -34.79
CA GLN A 335 -3.74 -7.44 -35.90
C GLN A 335 -4.31 -8.84 -35.68
N GLU A 336 -4.14 -9.39 -34.48
CA GLU A 336 -4.54 -10.76 -34.15
C GLU A 336 -6.07 -10.92 -34.09
N PHE A 337 -6.75 -9.95 -33.46
CA PHE A 337 -8.18 -10.06 -33.15
C PHE A 337 -9.10 -9.26 -34.08
N ASP A 338 -8.56 -8.68 -35.16
CA ASP A 338 -9.30 -7.90 -36.18
C ASP A 338 -10.17 -6.78 -35.59
N PHE A 339 -9.56 -5.89 -34.80
CA PHE A 339 -10.21 -4.67 -34.33
C PHE A 339 -9.35 -3.42 -34.58
N GLY A 340 -9.99 -2.25 -34.52
CA GLY A 340 -9.35 -0.99 -34.84
C GLY A 340 -8.99 -0.86 -36.33
N LYS A 341 -8.47 0.30 -36.72
CA LYS A 341 -8.17 0.60 -38.12
C LYS A 341 -6.87 1.38 -38.24
N LEU A 342 -6.07 1.08 -39.26
CA LEU A 342 -4.90 1.88 -39.61
C LEU A 342 -5.29 3.00 -40.61
N ASN A 343 -4.61 4.14 -40.53
CA ASN A 343 -4.61 5.20 -41.54
C ASN A 343 -3.69 4.86 -42.73
N LEU A 344 -3.42 3.58 -42.95
CA LEU A 344 -2.55 3.02 -43.98
C LEU A 344 -3.37 2.06 -44.85
N SER A 345 -3.10 2.01 -46.15
CA SER A 345 -3.52 0.89 -46.99
C SER A 345 -2.75 -0.39 -46.64
N ASP A 346 -3.23 -1.57 -47.07
CA ASP A 346 -2.57 -2.84 -46.75
C ASP A 346 -1.11 -2.88 -47.26
N GLU A 347 -0.85 -2.37 -48.46
CA GLU A 347 0.51 -2.27 -49.02
C GLU A 347 1.41 -1.34 -48.19
N GLU A 348 0.87 -0.21 -47.73
CA GLU A 348 1.59 0.71 -46.84
C GLU A 348 1.82 0.11 -45.46
N ALA A 349 0.84 -0.60 -44.91
CA ALA A 349 0.94 -1.28 -43.62
C ALA A 349 2.05 -2.35 -43.67
N THR A 350 2.07 -3.22 -44.68
CA THR A 350 3.16 -4.20 -44.86
C THR A 350 4.52 -3.52 -45.00
N LYS A 351 4.60 -2.40 -45.72
CA LYS A 351 5.87 -1.66 -45.88
C LYS A 351 6.33 -0.95 -44.60
N THR A 352 5.39 -0.44 -43.81
CA THR A 352 5.67 0.37 -42.63
C THR A 352 5.82 -0.46 -41.37
N LEU A 353 4.88 -1.36 -41.09
CA LEU A 353 4.81 -2.18 -39.88
C LEU A 353 5.41 -3.57 -40.07
N GLY A 354 5.53 -4.05 -41.32
CA GLY A 354 5.93 -5.42 -41.61
C GLY A 354 4.75 -6.40 -41.56
N ASP A 355 5.07 -7.70 -41.65
CA ASP A 355 4.07 -8.77 -41.61
C ASP A 355 3.52 -8.98 -40.19
N ASN A 356 4.34 -8.79 -39.16
CA ASN A 356 3.92 -8.78 -37.76
C ASN A 356 4.02 -7.35 -37.23
N TRP A 357 2.90 -6.72 -36.90
CA TRP A 357 2.91 -5.29 -36.54
C TRP A 357 3.66 -5.01 -35.23
N THR A 358 3.76 -6.00 -34.34
CA THR A 358 4.52 -5.91 -33.07
C THR A 358 6.03 -5.76 -33.28
N ASP A 359 6.55 -6.16 -34.44
CA ASP A 359 7.97 -6.09 -34.79
C ASP A 359 8.39 -4.68 -35.26
N TRP A 360 7.42 -3.77 -35.44
CA TRP A 360 7.70 -2.39 -35.82
C TRP A 360 8.68 -1.73 -34.85
N GLN A 361 9.60 -0.93 -35.39
CA GLN A 361 10.57 -0.17 -34.60
C GLN A 361 10.58 1.31 -35.03
N PRO A 362 10.83 2.24 -34.11
CA PRO A 362 10.92 3.66 -34.44
C PRO A 362 12.09 3.93 -35.38
N ALA A 363 11.84 4.69 -36.45
CA ALA A 363 12.89 5.22 -37.29
C ALA A 363 13.71 6.30 -36.57
N LYS A 364 14.85 6.69 -37.14
CA LYS A 364 15.69 7.76 -36.57
C LYS A 364 14.87 9.04 -36.32
N GLY A 365 14.80 9.47 -35.06
CA GLY A 365 14.07 10.66 -34.62
C GLY A 365 12.62 10.39 -34.18
N GLN A 366 12.17 9.15 -34.23
CA GLN A 366 10.90 8.68 -33.66
C GLN A 366 11.15 7.99 -32.31
N ASN A 367 10.07 7.74 -31.58
CA ASN A 367 10.04 6.99 -30.33
C ASN A 367 8.96 5.90 -30.39
N TRP A 368 8.82 5.09 -29.35
CA TRP A 368 7.84 4.01 -29.32
C TRP A 368 6.39 4.51 -29.31
N HIS A 369 6.14 5.77 -28.96
CA HIS A 369 4.79 6.37 -29.12
C HIS A 369 4.42 6.64 -30.59
N TYR A 370 5.37 6.61 -31.52
CA TYR A 370 5.12 7.05 -32.89
C TYR A 370 4.13 6.16 -33.66
N PHE A 371 3.98 4.88 -33.29
CA PHE A 371 3.02 4.00 -33.96
C PHE A 371 1.58 4.52 -33.87
N ASN A 372 1.26 5.30 -32.84
CA ASN A 372 -0.06 5.92 -32.65
C ASN A 372 -0.48 6.77 -33.86
N ASN A 373 0.47 7.34 -34.60
CA ASN A 373 0.18 8.13 -35.80
C ASN A 373 -0.42 7.29 -36.95
N TYR A 374 -0.21 5.98 -36.92
CA TYR A 374 -0.73 5.05 -37.92
C TYR A 374 -2.14 4.58 -37.59
N ILE A 375 -2.66 4.84 -36.39
CA ILE A 375 -3.95 4.33 -35.92
C ILE A 375 -5.06 5.35 -36.15
N SER A 376 -6.18 4.89 -36.70
CA SER A 376 -7.40 5.65 -36.88
C SER A 376 -8.29 5.56 -35.65
N TYR A 377 -7.95 6.32 -34.61
CA TYR A 377 -8.70 6.30 -33.34
C TYR A 377 -10.16 6.75 -33.47
N GLY A 378 -10.53 7.47 -34.54
CA GLY A 378 -11.91 7.92 -34.77
C GLY A 378 -12.82 6.94 -35.51
N ASP A 379 -12.32 5.79 -35.98
CA ASP A 379 -13.10 4.83 -36.77
C ASP A 379 -14.08 4.03 -35.89
N LYS A 380 -15.34 4.47 -35.87
CA LYS A 380 -16.36 3.92 -34.97
C LYS A 380 -16.66 2.44 -35.21
N GLU A 381 -16.71 2.01 -36.47
CA GLU A 381 -17.07 0.63 -36.81
C GLU A 381 -15.94 -0.33 -36.45
N ALA A 382 -14.70 0.09 -36.67
CA ALA A 382 -13.53 -0.73 -36.36
C ALA A 382 -13.30 -0.88 -34.84
N TRP A 383 -13.52 0.18 -34.06
CA TRP A 383 -13.34 0.15 -32.61
C TRP A 383 -14.49 -0.50 -31.85
N GLU A 384 -15.68 -0.59 -32.44
CA GLU A 384 -16.80 -1.36 -31.88
C GLU A 384 -16.47 -2.86 -31.80
N LYS A 385 -15.60 -3.38 -32.69
CA LYS A 385 -15.15 -4.78 -32.66
C LYS A 385 -14.26 -5.14 -31.48
N TRP A 386 -13.75 -4.16 -30.73
CA TRP A 386 -12.87 -4.40 -29.58
C TRP A 386 -13.67 -4.88 -28.36
N TRP A 387 -13.83 -4.09 -27.31
CA TRP A 387 -14.68 -4.49 -26.17
C TRP A 387 -16.17 -4.30 -26.44
N GLY A 388 -16.53 -3.30 -27.24
CA GLY A 388 -17.91 -2.88 -27.48
C GLY A 388 -18.39 -1.86 -26.46
N LYS A 389 -19.29 -0.97 -26.89
CA LYS A 389 -19.63 0.24 -26.13
C LYS A 389 -20.19 -0.02 -24.71
N ALA A 390 -20.84 -1.15 -24.48
CA ALA A 390 -21.42 -1.51 -23.18
C ALA A 390 -20.35 -1.79 -22.10
N TRP A 391 -19.14 -2.20 -22.50
CA TRP A 391 -18.07 -2.60 -21.58
C TRP A 391 -17.23 -1.44 -21.06
N LEU A 392 -16.82 -0.51 -21.93
CA LEU A 392 -15.75 0.46 -21.63
C LEU A 392 -16.13 1.93 -21.83
N ARG A 393 -15.39 2.80 -21.13
CA ARG A 393 -15.20 4.23 -21.43
C ARG A 393 -13.78 4.46 -21.95
N SER A 394 -13.68 5.25 -23.01
CA SER A 394 -12.41 5.64 -23.63
C SER A 394 -12.66 6.78 -24.63
N ASP A 395 -11.63 7.56 -24.94
CA ASP A 395 -11.69 8.65 -25.93
C ASP A 395 -11.45 8.19 -27.39
N ILE A 396 -11.66 6.90 -27.66
CA ILE A 396 -11.52 6.29 -28.99
C ILE A 396 -12.87 5.83 -29.55
N GLY A 397 -13.00 5.75 -30.86
CA GLY A 397 -14.15 5.19 -31.57
C GLY A 397 -15.49 5.83 -31.18
N ALA A 398 -16.44 4.99 -30.77
CA ALA A 398 -17.77 5.38 -30.31
C ALA A 398 -18.00 5.13 -28.80
N TYR A 399 -16.92 4.85 -28.05
CA TYR A 399 -16.99 4.69 -26.60
C TYR A 399 -17.44 6.00 -25.93
N ASP A 400 -18.02 5.88 -24.74
CA ASP A 400 -18.33 7.07 -23.95
C ASP A 400 -17.03 7.65 -23.39
N SER A 401 -16.88 8.97 -23.47
CA SER A 401 -15.69 9.65 -22.93
C SER A 401 -15.59 9.43 -21.42
N PRO A 402 -14.36 9.29 -20.88
CA PRO A 402 -14.14 9.22 -19.45
C PRO A 402 -14.64 10.47 -18.73
N GLY A 403 -15.14 10.28 -17.51
CA GLY A 403 -15.48 11.35 -16.59
C GLY A 403 -14.26 11.95 -15.88
N TYR A 404 -14.53 12.79 -14.89
CA TYR A 404 -13.49 13.50 -14.12
C TYR A 404 -13.46 13.11 -12.63
N ASN A 405 -14.36 12.23 -12.20
CA ASN A 405 -14.39 11.71 -10.82
C ASN A 405 -13.68 10.37 -10.75
N ASN A 406 -13.37 9.91 -9.54
CA ASN A 406 -12.59 8.68 -9.35
C ASN A 406 -13.22 7.44 -10.00
N LEU A 407 -14.55 7.36 -10.10
CA LEU A 407 -15.28 6.16 -10.55
C LEU A 407 -15.43 6.06 -12.07
N THR A 408 -15.17 7.14 -12.81
CA THR A 408 -15.47 7.19 -14.26
C THR A 408 -14.33 7.75 -15.09
N MET A 409 -13.23 8.15 -14.45
CA MET A 409 -12.04 8.66 -15.14
C MET A 409 -11.18 7.53 -15.68
N SER A 410 -10.47 7.78 -16.78
CA SER A 410 -9.40 6.90 -17.22
C SER A 410 -8.15 7.15 -16.39
N LEU A 411 -7.80 6.19 -15.53
CA LEU A 411 -6.56 6.23 -14.79
C LEU A 411 -5.37 6.01 -15.73
N ALA A 412 -4.45 6.98 -15.80
CA ALA A 412 -3.30 6.94 -16.70
C ALA A 412 -3.66 6.68 -18.19
N HIS A 413 -4.85 7.12 -18.64
CA HIS A 413 -5.39 6.85 -19.98
C HIS A 413 -5.81 5.39 -20.25
N LEU A 414 -5.84 4.53 -19.23
CA LEU A 414 -6.35 3.17 -19.37
C LEU A 414 -7.85 3.18 -19.67
N PRO A 415 -8.34 2.28 -20.54
CA PRO A 415 -9.76 2.12 -20.80
C PRO A 415 -10.49 1.66 -19.53
N ASP A 416 -11.50 2.42 -19.12
CA ASP A 416 -12.21 2.26 -17.85
C ASP A 416 -13.43 1.36 -18.04
N PHE A 417 -13.57 0.33 -17.21
CA PHE A 417 -14.75 -0.54 -17.22
C PHE A 417 -15.96 0.17 -16.65
N LYS A 418 -17.11 -0.05 -17.29
CA LYS A 418 -18.39 0.44 -16.80
C LYS A 418 -18.95 -0.47 -15.70
N THR A 419 -18.20 -0.62 -14.62
CA THR A 419 -18.58 -1.49 -13.49
C THR A 419 -19.85 -1.02 -12.80
N GLU A 420 -20.24 0.25 -12.90
CA GLU A 420 -21.52 0.75 -12.37
C GLU A 420 -22.71 0.53 -13.30
N SER A 421 -22.47 0.08 -14.54
CA SER A 421 -23.52 -0.12 -15.52
C SER A 421 -24.46 -1.25 -15.11
N THR A 422 -25.77 -0.97 -15.15
CA THR A 422 -26.81 -1.98 -15.00
C THR A 422 -27.19 -2.64 -16.33
N GLU A 423 -26.57 -2.24 -17.44
CA GLU A 423 -26.79 -2.86 -18.75
C GLU A 423 -26.07 -4.21 -18.81
N THR A 424 -26.82 -5.27 -19.11
CA THR A 424 -26.25 -6.59 -19.34
C THR A 424 -25.63 -6.67 -20.73
N THR A 425 -24.43 -7.23 -20.81
CA THR A 425 -23.67 -7.49 -22.03
C THR A 425 -23.32 -8.97 -22.13
N GLY A 426 -23.11 -9.47 -23.36
CA GLY A 426 -22.39 -10.72 -23.57
C GLY A 426 -20.89 -10.51 -23.43
N LEU A 427 -20.09 -11.46 -23.93
CA LEU A 427 -18.64 -11.35 -23.96
C LEU A 427 -18.14 -10.10 -24.73
N PRO A 428 -16.94 -9.59 -24.42
CA PRO A 428 -16.27 -8.57 -25.23
C PRO A 428 -16.26 -8.93 -26.71
N ASN A 429 -16.50 -7.96 -27.59
CA ASN A 429 -16.71 -8.24 -29.02
C ASN A 429 -15.52 -8.97 -29.69
N PHE A 430 -14.29 -8.65 -29.30
CA PHE A 430 -13.08 -9.27 -29.85
C PHE A 430 -12.88 -10.72 -29.43
N TYR A 431 -13.55 -11.18 -28.37
CA TYR A 431 -13.48 -12.59 -27.94
C TYR A 431 -13.98 -13.56 -29.01
N ARG A 432 -14.76 -13.09 -29.99
CA ARG A 432 -15.17 -13.90 -31.16
C ARG A 432 -13.99 -14.38 -32.01
N ASN A 433 -12.87 -13.65 -31.96
CA ASN A 433 -11.65 -13.95 -32.70
C ASN A 433 -10.53 -14.48 -31.77
N LYS A 434 -10.82 -14.69 -30.48
CA LYS A 434 -9.84 -15.07 -29.47
C LYS A 434 -10.27 -16.36 -28.76
N SER A 435 -9.30 -17.22 -28.41
CA SER A 435 -9.58 -18.33 -27.50
C SER A 435 -9.74 -17.83 -26.06
N THR A 436 -10.86 -18.16 -25.42
CA THR A 436 -11.21 -17.76 -24.05
C THR A 436 -11.89 -18.92 -23.32
N SER A 437 -11.78 -18.95 -21.99
CA SER A 437 -12.53 -19.87 -21.13
C SER A 437 -13.85 -19.26 -20.66
N ALA A 438 -14.12 -17.99 -21.01
CA ALA A 438 -15.34 -17.29 -20.65
C ALA A 438 -16.59 -17.93 -21.31
N THR A 439 -17.65 -18.06 -20.51
CA THR A 439 -18.96 -18.50 -21.02
C THR A 439 -19.79 -17.28 -21.46
N ASP A 440 -20.41 -17.35 -22.63
CA ASP A 440 -21.24 -16.26 -23.15
C ASP A 440 -22.61 -16.23 -22.46
N GLU A 441 -22.69 -15.42 -21.41
CA GLU A 441 -23.90 -15.15 -20.63
C GLU A 441 -24.20 -13.65 -20.62
N LEU A 442 -25.49 -13.29 -20.58
CA LEU A 442 -25.89 -11.89 -20.42
C LEU A 442 -25.79 -11.48 -18.96
N LYS A 443 -24.74 -10.72 -18.63
CA LYS A 443 -24.41 -10.22 -17.29
C LYS A 443 -23.91 -8.78 -17.38
N THR A 444 -23.95 -8.01 -16.30
CA THR A 444 -23.30 -6.69 -16.30
C THR A 444 -21.78 -6.85 -16.41
N PRO A 445 -21.02 -5.83 -16.87
CA PRO A 445 -19.56 -5.89 -16.87
C PRO A 445 -18.98 -6.27 -15.50
N ARG A 446 -19.57 -5.75 -14.42
CA ARG A 446 -19.19 -6.08 -13.04
C ARG A 446 -19.43 -7.56 -12.71
N ASP A 447 -20.61 -8.07 -13.01
CA ASP A 447 -20.98 -9.46 -12.71
C ASP A 447 -20.08 -10.46 -13.45
N HIS A 448 -19.68 -10.15 -14.69
CA HIS A 448 -18.70 -10.93 -15.43
C HIS A 448 -17.36 -10.97 -14.70
N LEU A 449 -16.79 -9.80 -14.36
CA LEU A 449 -15.51 -9.71 -13.65
C LEU A 449 -15.55 -10.43 -12.30
N ILE A 450 -16.61 -10.25 -11.51
CA ILE A 450 -16.78 -10.93 -10.21
C ILE A 450 -16.88 -12.44 -10.41
N THR A 451 -17.64 -12.91 -11.41
CA THR A 451 -17.76 -14.33 -11.72
C THR A 451 -16.38 -14.90 -12.04
N TRP A 452 -15.69 -14.34 -13.03
CA TRP A 452 -14.40 -14.82 -13.51
C TRP A 452 -13.33 -14.86 -12.40
N LEU A 453 -13.25 -13.80 -11.59
CA LEU A 453 -12.32 -13.77 -10.45
C LEU A 453 -12.66 -14.82 -9.39
N SER A 454 -13.95 -14.98 -9.06
CA SER A 454 -14.38 -15.98 -8.07
C SER A 454 -14.22 -17.42 -8.54
N ASP A 455 -14.23 -17.67 -9.86
CA ASP A 455 -14.04 -19.01 -10.42
C ASP A 455 -12.62 -19.53 -10.17
N TRP A 456 -11.59 -18.69 -10.25
CA TRP A 456 -10.23 -19.07 -9.86
C TRP A 456 -10.14 -19.48 -8.39
N VAL A 457 -10.87 -18.80 -7.50
CA VAL A 457 -10.94 -19.15 -6.08
C VAL A 457 -11.62 -20.51 -5.91
N ARG A 458 -12.75 -20.72 -6.61
CA ARG A 458 -13.56 -21.94 -6.56
C ARG A 458 -12.79 -23.16 -7.07
N GLU A 459 -11.96 -22.98 -8.08
CA GLU A 459 -11.23 -24.06 -8.74
C GLU A 459 -9.91 -24.38 -8.04
N TYR A 460 -9.12 -23.37 -7.68
CA TYR A 460 -7.75 -23.58 -7.19
C TYR A 460 -7.54 -23.30 -5.70
N GLY A 461 -8.45 -22.59 -5.03
CA GLY A 461 -8.33 -22.32 -3.60
C GLY A 461 -7.43 -21.14 -3.26
N VAL A 462 -7.42 -20.10 -4.09
CA VAL A 462 -6.75 -18.83 -3.74
C VAL A 462 -7.33 -18.29 -2.44
N ASP A 463 -6.48 -17.84 -1.51
CA ASP A 463 -6.90 -17.47 -0.15
C ASP A 463 -7.30 -15.99 -0.03
N GLY A 464 -6.85 -15.15 -0.95
CA GLY A 464 -7.21 -13.74 -0.93
C GLY A 464 -6.86 -12.94 -2.18
N PHE A 465 -7.36 -11.71 -2.23
CA PHE A 465 -7.02 -10.73 -3.26
C PHE A 465 -6.38 -9.48 -2.66
N ARG A 466 -5.35 -8.95 -3.34
CA ARG A 466 -5.01 -7.54 -3.24
C ARG A 466 -5.73 -6.82 -4.38
N VAL A 467 -6.56 -5.84 -4.03
CA VAL A 467 -7.37 -5.09 -4.98
C VAL A 467 -6.62 -3.84 -5.40
N ASP A 468 -6.25 -3.80 -6.67
CA ASP A 468 -5.68 -2.63 -7.30
C ASP A 468 -6.70 -1.49 -7.40
N THR A 469 -6.22 -0.25 -7.33
CA THR A 469 -6.99 0.96 -7.65
C THR A 469 -8.39 1.02 -6.99
N ALA A 470 -8.51 0.54 -5.75
CA ALA A 470 -9.80 0.31 -5.08
C ALA A 470 -10.72 1.55 -4.99
N LYS A 471 -10.15 2.76 -5.06
CA LYS A 471 -10.88 4.04 -5.09
C LYS A 471 -11.68 4.31 -6.36
N HIS A 472 -11.42 3.55 -7.41
CA HIS A 472 -11.91 3.82 -8.75
C HIS A 472 -13.06 2.91 -9.18
N VAL A 473 -13.50 2.01 -8.30
CA VAL A 473 -14.70 1.19 -8.46
C VAL A 473 -15.60 1.39 -7.25
N GLU A 474 -16.91 1.20 -7.43
CA GLU A 474 -17.91 1.39 -6.37
C GLU A 474 -17.68 0.44 -5.18
N LEU A 475 -17.96 0.93 -3.97
CA LEU A 475 -17.84 0.13 -2.75
C LEU A 475 -18.73 -1.12 -2.80
N GLU A 476 -19.92 -1.01 -3.39
CA GLU A 476 -20.85 -2.11 -3.54
C GLU A 476 -20.27 -3.25 -4.39
N ALA A 477 -19.47 -2.94 -5.41
CA ALA A 477 -18.82 -3.96 -6.24
C ALA A 477 -17.82 -4.79 -5.43
N TRP A 478 -17.11 -4.15 -4.49
CA TRP A 478 -16.17 -4.84 -3.60
C TRP A 478 -16.88 -5.73 -2.58
N ALA A 479 -18.03 -5.29 -2.07
CA ALA A 479 -18.88 -6.12 -1.22
C ALA A 479 -19.40 -7.37 -1.96
N GLU A 480 -19.87 -7.20 -3.20
CA GLU A 480 -20.33 -8.29 -4.06
C GLU A 480 -19.20 -9.27 -4.40
N LEU A 481 -18.00 -8.76 -4.72
CA LEU A 481 -16.82 -9.58 -4.96
C LEU A 481 -16.45 -10.41 -3.73
N LYS A 482 -16.41 -9.78 -2.55
CA LYS A 482 -16.12 -10.45 -1.28
C LYS A 482 -17.10 -11.57 -0.98
N GLU A 483 -18.40 -11.33 -1.18
CA GLU A 483 -19.44 -12.35 -0.98
C GLU A 483 -19.22 -13.54 -1.92
N SER A 484 -19.00 -13.29 -3.21
CA SER A 484 -18.74 -14.33 -4.20
C SER A 484 -17.47 -15.13 -3.90
N ALA A 485 -16.38 -14.45 -3.53
CA ALA A 485 -15.10 -15.09 -3.21
C ALA A 485 -15.16 -15.91 -1.90
N ASN A 486 -15.91 -15.44 -0.89
CA ASN A 486 -16.18 -16.22 0.32
C ASN A 486 -16.92 -17.52 0.00
N GLN A 487 -17.96 -17.44 -0.83
CA GLN A 487 -18.70 -18.62 -1.26
C GLN A 487 -17.78 -19.59 -2.04
N ALA A 488 -17.02 -19.06 -3.00
CA ALA A 488 -16.08 -19.84 -3.81
C ALA A 488 -15.03 -20.56 -2.95
N LEU A 489 -14.40 -19.88 -1.99
CA LEU A 489 -13.41 -20.50 -1.12
C LEU A 489 -14.03 -21.56 -0.20
N ALA A 490 -15.23 -21.30 0.33
CA ALA A 490 -15.96 -22.29 1.13
C ALA A 490 -16.29 -23.55 0.33
N GLU A 491 -16.73 -23.41 -0.93
CA GLU A 491 -16.97 -24.52 -1.86
C GLU A 491 -15.68 -25.29 -2.16
N TRP A 492 -14.57 -24.58 -2.44
CA TRP A 492 -13.28 -25.21 -2.67
C TRP A 492 -12.82 -26.02 -1.44
N LYS A 493 -12.90 -25.44 -0.24
CA LYS A 493 -12.52 -26.12 1.03
C LYS A 493 -13.38 -27.35 1.29
N GLN A 494 -14.70 -27.27 1.03
CA GLN A 494 -15.61 -28.41 1.15
C GLN A 494 -15.23 -29.56 0.20
N ASN A 495 -14.82 -29.23 -1.03
CA ASN A 495 -14.41 -30.21 -2.04
C ASN A 495 -12.99 -30.73 -1.83
N ASN A 496 -12.16 -30.02 -1.05
CA ASN A 496 -10.74 -30.34 -0.81
C ASN A 496 -10.39 -30.35 0.70
N PRO A 497 -11.05 -31.16 1.54
CA PRO A 497 -10.87 -31.13 2.99
C PRO A 497 -9.44 -31.49 3.45
N ASP A 498 -8.72 -32.29 2.67
CA ASP A 498 -7.33 -32.69 2.97
C ASP A 498 -6.30 -31.60 2.59
N LYS A 499 -6.72 -30.57 1.83
CA LYS A 499 -5.87 -29.46 1.40
C LYS A 499 -6.17 -28.15 2.11
N ALA A 500 -7.39 -27.99 2.62
CA ALA A 500 -7.80 -26.80 3.34
C ALA A 500 -6.89 -26.55 4.55
N LEU A 501 -6.34 -25.35 4.63
CA LEU A 501 -5.46 -24.93 5.74
C LEU A 501 -6.22 -24.71 7.06
N ASP A 502 -7.46 -24.23 6.95
CA ASP A 502 -8.32 -23.76 8.03
C ASP A 502 -9.75 -23.49 7.51
N ASP A 503 -10.62 -23.00 8.39
CA ASP A 503 -11.98 -22.53 8.07
C ASP A 503 -12.09 -21.00 7.93
N LEU A 504 -10.98 -20.28 7.72
CA LEU A 504 -11.02 -18.82 7.58
C LEU A 504 -11.74 -18.40 6.30
N PRO A 505 -12.49 -17.28 6.32
CA PRO A 505 -13.08 -16.71 5.11
C PRO A 505 -12.00 -16.22 4.14
N PHE A 506 -12.40 -15.97 2.90
CA PHE A 506 -11.54 -15.36 1.88
C PHE A 506 -11.04 -14.01 2.37
N TRP A 507 -9.80 -13.63 2.07
CA TRP A 507 -9.21 -12.37 2.55
C TRP A 507 -9.06 -11.32 1.44
N MET A 508 -9.33 -10.07 1.76
CA MET A 508 -9.19 -8.95 0.82
C MET A 508 -8.45 -7.78 1.46
N THR A 509 -7.41 -7.32 0.77
CA THR A 509 -6.73 -6.06 1.07
C THR A 509 -6.80 -5.10 -0.10
N GLY A 510 -6.99 -3.81 0.16
CA GLY A 510 -7.15 -2.81 -0.89
C GLY A 510 -5.98 -1.82 -0.96
N GLU A 511 -5.66 -1.38 -2.17
CA GLU A 511 -4.86 -0.18 -2.37
C GLU A 511 -5.74 1.07 -2.40
N VAL A 512 -5.68 1.82 -1.30
CA VAL A 512 -6.35 3.11 -1.17
C VAL A 512 -5.27 4.15 -0.87
N TRP A 513 -4.78 4.84 -1.89
CA TRP A 513 -3.66 5.79 -1.76
C TRP A 513 -3.79 6.75 -0.56
N ALA A 514 -2.70 6.94 0.19
CA ALA A 514 -2.64 7.76 1.41
C ALA A 514 -3.52 7.27 2.58
N HIS A 515 -3.92 5.99 2.59
CA HIS A 515 -4.55 5.37 3.75
C HIS A 515 -3.53 5.12 4.87
N SER A 516 -3.98 5.22 6.12
CA SER A 516 -3.19 5.03 7.34
C SER A 516 -3.94 4.11 8.31
N VAL A 517 -3.58 4.07 9.59
CA VAL A 517 -4.29 3.25 10.59
C VAL A 517 -5.61 3.90 11.03
N VAL A 518 -6.59 3.83 10.13
CA VAL A 518 -7.97 4.32 10.30
C VAL A 518 -8.94 3.32 9.68
N LYS A 519 -10.03 2.99 10.37
CA LYS A 519 -11.14 2.19 9.82
C LYS A 519 -12.00 3.08 8.92
N SER A 520 -11.94 2.86 7.61
CA SER A 520 -12.69 3.58 6.57
C SER A 520 -13.92 2.77 6.10
N ASP A 521 -14.72 3.33 5.19
CA ASP A 521 -15.93 2.67 4.69
C ASP A 521 -15.63 1.37 3.90
N TYR A 522 -14.39 1.17 3.43
CA TYR A 522 -13.96 -0.06 2.76
C TYR A 522 -14.12 -1.31 3.64
N PHE A 523 -13.91 -1.20 4.95
CA PHE A 523 -14.07 -2.33 5.88
C PHE A 523 -15.53 -2.78 6.03
N ALA A 524 -16.49 -1.89 5.78
CA ALA A 524 -17.90 -2.24 5.73
C ALA A 524 -18.32 -2.80 4.35
N ASN A 525 -17.42 -2.80 3.37
CA ASN A 525 -17.67 -3.16 1.98
C ASN A 525 -16.65 -4.20 1.48
N GLY A 526 -16.39 -5.19 2.33
CA GLY A 526 -15.71 -6.44 1.95
C GLY A 526 -14.22 -6.52 2.25
N PHE A 527 -13.55 -5.41 2.55
CA PHE A 527 -12.12 -5.42 2.86
C PHE A 527 -11.84 -5.81 4.32
N ASP A 528 -10.90 -6.73 4.54
CA ASP A 528 -10.41 -7.09 5.88
C ASP A 528 -9.16 -6.26 6.25
N SER A 529 -8.47 -5.73 5.25
CA SER A 529 -7.26 -4.93 5.39
C SER A 529 -7.19 -3.84 4.32
N ILE A 530 -6.44 -2.78 4.61
CA ILE A 530 -6.05 -1.76 3.63
C ILE A 530 -4.56 -1.46 3.80
N ILE A 531 -3.86 -1.20 2.69
CA ILE A 531 -2.43 -0.86 2.69
C ILE A 531 -2.18 0.40 3.52
N ASN A 532 -1.17 0.34 4.40
CA ASN A 532 -0.79 1.42 5.30
C ASN A 532 0.41 2.21 4.76
N PHE A 533 0.12 3.25 3.98
CA PHE A 533 1.13 4.12 3.37
C PHE A 533 1.90 4.96 4.39
N GLU A 534 1.28 5.28 5.54
CA GLU A 534 1.91 6.04 6.63
C GLU A 534 3.19 5.35 7.13
N PHE A 535 3.25 4.01 7.09
CA PHE A 535 4.39 3.29 7.64
C PHE A 535 5.68 3.59 6.89
N GLN A 536 5.64 3.53 5.55
CA GLN A 536 6.78 3.85 4.70
C GLN A 536 7.17 5.32 4.82
N SER A 537 6.21 6.25 4.75
CA SER A 537 6.48 7.69 4.67
C SER A 537 6.91 8.31 5.98
N ASP A 538 6.24 7.96 7.09
CA ASP A 538 6.29 8.72 8.33
C ASP A 538 6.81 7.92 9.52
N ILE A 539 6.62 6.59 9.53
CA ILE A 539 6.94 5.76 10.70
C ILE A 539 8.34 5.14 10.59
N ALA A 540 8.58 4.30 9.59
CA ALA A 540 9.85 3.59 9.42
C ALA A 540 11.09 4.50 9.42
N PRO A 541 11.08 5.71 8.82
CA PRO A 541 12.23 6.62 8.85
C PRO A 541 12.65 7.06 10.26
N LYS A 542 11.73 7.11 11.24
CA LYS A 542 12.05 7.45 12.64
C LYS A 542 12.99 6.41 13.26
N ALA A 543 12.81 5.14 12.91
CA ALA A 543 13.62 4.03 13.43
C ALA A 543 15.10 4.12 13.04
N LEU A 544 15.39 4.76 11.89
CA LEU A 544 16.76 4.96 11.41
C LEU A 544 17.57 5.85 12.37
N LYS A 545 16.89 6.79 13.02
CA LYS A 545 17.46 7.62 14.08
C LYS A 545 17.43 6.89 15.41
N CYS A 546 16.27 6.38 15.82
CA CYS A 546 16.13 5.64 17.07
C CYS A 546 14.87 4.78 17.09
N LEU A 547 14.97 3.51 17.50
CA LEU A 547 13.78 2.64 17.60
C LEU A 547 12.76 3.15 18.63
N SER A 548 13.23 3.81 19.70
CA SER A 548 12.33 4.36 20.73
C SER A 548 11.44 5.50 20.22
N ASP A 549 11.77 6.11 19.07
CA ASP A 549 10.93 7.13 18.44
C ASP A 549 9.63 6.53 17.85
N LEU A 550 9.53 5.19 17.78
CA LEU A 550 8.32 4.48 17.33
C LEU A 550 7.33 4.13 18.44
N ASP A 551 7.67 4.30 19.73
CA ASP A 551 6.84 3.83 20.86
C ASP A 551 5.38 4.30 20.75
N ALA A 552 5.18 5.60 20.53
CA ALA A 552 3.86 6.20 20.41
C ALA A 552 3.08 5.69 19.19
N ASP A 553 3.78 5.38 18.09
CA ASP A 553 3.15 4.84 16.88
C ASP A 553 2.76 3.38 17.07
N TYR A 554 3.63 2.56 17.67
CA TYR A 554 3.31 1.18 18.01
C TYR A 554 2.18 1.08 19.03
N LEU A 555 2.17 1.93 20.06
CA LEU A 555 1.06 1.99 21.00
C LEU A 555 -0.24 2.34 20.28
N ARG A 556 -0.23 3.36 19.42
CA ARG A 556 -1.40 3.76 18.62
C ARG A 556 -1.87 2.63 17.71
N TYR A 557 -0.96 1.94 17.03
CA TYR A 557 -1.30 0.83 16.13
C TYR A 557 -1.94 -0.32 16.92
N ALA A 558 -1.31 -0.73 18.03
CA ALA A 558 -1.84 -1.79 18.87
C ALA A 558 -3.21 -1.42 19.47
N GLU A 559 -3.40 -0.19 19.94
CA GLU A 559 -4.69 0.27 20.47
C GLU A 559 -5.78 0.33 19.40
N LYS A 560 -5.42 0.71 18.16
CA LYS A 560 -6.38 0.87 17.06
C LYS A 560 -6.78 -0.45 16.42
N ILE A 561 -5.79 -1.29 16.10
CA ILE A 561 -5.96 -2.55 15.37
C ILE A 561 -6.48 -3.61 16.34
N ASN A 562 -5.76 -3.84 17.45
CA ASN A 562 -6.02 -4.99 18.31
C ASN A 562 -7.23 -4.82 19.24
N SER A 563 -7.96 -3.69 19.13
CA SER A 563 -9.23 -3.46 19.85
C SER A 563 -10.46 -3.71 18.99
N ASP A 564 -10.29 -4.00 17.70
CA ASP A 564 -11.38 -4.22 16.74
C ASP A 564 -11.00 -5.39 15.82
N SER A 565 -11.64 -6.54 16.03
CA SER A 565 -11.36 -7.78 15.29
C SER A 565 -11.75 -7.73 13.81
N GLU A 566 -12.44 -6.68 13.37
CA GLU A 566 -12.80 -6.46 11.97
C GLU A 566 -11.94 -5.34 11.33
N PHE A 567 -10.82 -4.98 11.94
CA PHE A 567 -9.96 -3.91 11.45
C PHE A 567 -8.48 -4.30 11.52
N ASN A 568 -7.85 -4.29 10.36
CA ASN A 568 -6.42 -4.49 10.22
C ASN A 568 -5.86 -3.63 9.08
N VAL A 569 -4.55 -3.53 9.01
CA VAL A 569 -3.84 -2.82 7.95
C VAL A 569 -2.60 -3.60 7.53
N LEU A 570 -2.13 -3.35 6.31
CA LEU A 570 -0.91 -3.96 5.79
C LEU A 570 0.23 -2.94 5.72
N SER A 571 1.13 -2.97 6.71
CA SER A 571 2.28 -2.06 6.77
C SER A 571 3.45 -2.58 5.91
N TYR A 572 4.20 -1.70 5.27
CA TYR A 572 5.29 -2.08 4.35
C TYR A 572 6.43 -1.04 4.33
N LEU A 573 7.60 -1.44 3.85
CA LEU A 573 8.77 -0.54 3.67
C LEU A 573 8.94 -0.09 2.22
N SER A 574 8.79 -1.02 1.27
CA SER A 574 9.00 -0.78 -0.16
C SER A 574 7.80 -1.26 -0.97
N SER A 575 7.58 -0.65 -2.13
CA SER A 575 6.55 -1.07 -3.08
C SER A 575 6.99 -0.79 -4.52
N HIS A 576 6.37 -1.51 -5.44
CA HIS A 576 6.50 -1.34 -6.89
C HIS A 576 5.99 0.00 -7.46
N ASP A 577 5.28 0.80 -6.65
CA ASP A 577 4.66 2.06 -7.08
C ASP A 577 5.10 3.30 -6.26
N THR A 578 5.98 3.12 -5.27
CA THR A 578 6.48 4.24 -4.46
C THR A 578 7.99 4.36 -4.51
N SER A 579 8.70 3.46 -3.83
CA SER A 579 10.15 3.47 -3.71
C SER A 579 10.67 2.17 -3.12
N LEU A 580 11.96 1.91 -3.33
CA LEU A 580 12.74 0.98 -2.51
C LEU A 580 13.32 1.74 -1.32
N PHE A 581 12.98 1.30 -0.11
CA PHE A 581 13.46 1.92 1.14
C PHE A 581 14.99 1.94 1.19
N TRP A 582 15.62 0.85 0.72
CA TRP A 582 17.07 0.72 0.54
C TRP A 582 17.68 1.93 -0.18
N THR A 583 17.22 2.20 -1.41
CA THR A 583 17.73 3.26 -2.27
C THR A 583 17.39 4.64 -1.71
N GLN A 584 16.15 4.82 -1.23
CA GLN A 584 15.69 6.10 -0.69
C GLN A 584 16.50 6.56 0.52
N HIS A 585 17.02 5.63 1.32
CA HIS A 585 17.76 5.95 2.55
C HIS A 585 19.29 5.76 2.43
N GLY A 586 19.80 5.72 1.19
CA GLY A 586 21.21 5.85 0.87
C GLY A 586 21.99 4.54 0.79
N SER A 587 21.30 3.41 0.58
CA SER A 587 21.92 2.09 0.36
C SER A 587 22.89 1.68 1.47
N ASP A 588 22.39 1.69 2.70
CA ASP A 588 23.16 1.44 3.92
C ASP A 588 22.59 0.23 4.68
N PHE A 589 23.39 -0.82 4.86
CA PHE A 589 22.96 -2.09 5.48
C PHE A 589 22.49 -1.91 6.93
N ALA A 590 23.12 -1.02 7.69
CA ALA A 590 22.71 -0.75 9.06
C ALA A 590 21.33 -0.07 9.10
N LYS A 591 21.06 0.86 8.17
CA LYS A 591 19.73 1.47 8.03
C LYS A 591 18.68 0.46 7.57
N GLN A 592 18.98 -0.40 6.61
CA GLN A 592 18.05 -1.44 6.16
C GLN A 592 17.72 -2.43 7.28
N THR A 593 18.71 -2.78 8.10
CA THR A 593 18.52 -3.60 9.30
C THR A 593 17.61 -2.93 10.34
N LYS A 594 17.79 -1.61 10.58
CA LYS A 594 16.90 -0.82 11.45
C LYS A 594 15.48 -0.75 10.90
N ALA A 595 15.32 -0.66 9.58
CA ALA A 595 14.02 -0.68 8.92
C ALA A 595 13.33 -2.05 9.06
N ALA A 596 14.08 -3.15 8.93
CA ALA A 596 13.60 -4.51 9.19
C ALA A 596 13.08 -4.66 10.63
N ASN A 597 13.86 -4.19 11.62
CA ASN A 597 13.44 -4.16 13.03
C ASN A 597 12.15 -3.35 13.22
N ALA A 598 11.99 -2.23 12.50
CA ALA A 598 10.78 -1.43 12.56
C ALA A 598 9.57 -2.19 12.00
N LEU A 599 9.67 -2.68 10.76
CA LEU A 599 8.54 -3.35 10.11
C LEU A 599 8.11 -4.60 10.88
N MET A 600 9.05 -5.52 11.15
CA MET A 600 8.72 -6.84 11.67
C MET A 600 8.20 -6.80 13.12
N LEU A 601 8.46 -5.70 13.84
CA LEU A 601 7.95 -5.47 15.20
C LEU A 601 6.73 -4.53 15.24
N ALA A 602 6.11 -4.20 14.11
CA ALA A 602 4.88 -3.40 14.07
C ALA A 602 3.63 -4.22 14.46
N PRO A 603 2.64 -3.63 15.16
CA PRO A 603 1.31 -4.24 15.32
C PRO A 603 0.53 -4.27 14.00
N GLY A 604 -0.39 -5.23 13.85
CA GLY A 604 -1.12 -5.50 12.60
C GLY A 604 -0.28 -6.24 11.56
N ALA A 605 -0.86 -6.55 10.40
CA ALA A 605 -0.18 -7.30 9.33
C ALA A 605 0.96 -6.50 8.68
N VAL A 606 1.94 -7.22 8.13
CA VAL A 606 3.11 -6.62 7.45
C VAL A 606 3.34 -7.26 6.08
N GLN A 607 3.87 -6.47 5.16
CA GLN A 607 4.29 -6.88 3.82
C GLN A 607 5.79 -6.66 3.65
N ILE A 608 6.50 -7.72 3.28
CA ILE A 608 7.89 -7.68 2.79
C ILE A 608 7.82 -7.61 1.27
N TYR A 609 8.39 -6.57 0.65
CA TYR A 609 8.51 -6.53 -0.81
C TYR A 609 9.79 -7.24 -1.23
N TYR A 610 9.73 -8.09 -2.24
CA TYR A 610 10.85 -8.95 -2.63
C TYR A 610 12.15 -8.14 -2.78
N GLY A 611 13.20 -8.63 -2.12
CA GLY A 611 14.51 -8.00 -2.11
C GLY A 611 14.76 -6.99 -0.98
N ASP A 612 13.76 -6.58 -0.18
CA ASP A 612 13.99 -5.80 1.04
C ASP A 612 14.92 -6.55 2.01
N GLU A 613 14.79 -7.86 2.07
CA GLU A 613 15.54 -8.80 2.91
C GLU A 613 17.01 -8.96 2.52
N ILE A 614 17.38 -8.51 1.31
CA ILE A 614 18.75 -8.61 0.78
C ILE A 614 19.23 -7.27 0.19
N ALA A 615 18.55 -6.16 0.48
CA ALA A 615 18.92 -4.83 -0.03
C ALA A 615 19.06 -4.82 -1.57
N ARG A 616 17.98 -5.22 -2.26
CA ARG A 616 17.89 -5.21 -3.73
C ARG A 616 18.05 -3.80 -4.27
N ASP A 617 18.88 -3.68 -5.30
CA ASP A 617 19.21 -2.38 -5.91
C ASP A 617 18.11 -1.91 -6.86
N PHE A 618 18.03 -0.60 -7.02
CA PHE A 618 17.13 0.06 -7.97
C PHE A 618 17.55 -0.22 -9.42
N GLY A 619 16.56 -0.47 -10.28
CA GLY A 619 16.75 -0.83 -11.68
C GLY A 619 16.67 0.33 -12.68
N PRO A 620 16.71 0.01 -13.98
CA PRO A 620 16.46 0.93 -15.08
C PRO A 620 15.07 1.57 -15.04
N THR A 621 14.94 2.77 -15.60
CA THR A 621 13.70 3.59 -15.52
C THR A 621 13.23 4.18 -16.85
N GLY A 622 14.16 4.61 -17.71
CA GLY A 622 13.79 5.44 -18.85
C GLY A 622 13.17 6.76 -18.40
N SER A 623 12.00 7.11 -18.96
CA SER A 623 11.23 8.28 -18.54
C SER A 623 10.20 8.01 -17.43
N ASP A 624 10.03 6.75 -17.01
CA ASP A 624 9.16 6.38 -15.89
C ASP A 624 10.02 5.97 -14.68
N PRO A 625 10.14 6.84 -13.65
CA PRO A 625 10.98 6.56 -12.51
C PRO A 625 10.51 5.35 -11.69
N MET A 626 9.25 4.93 -11.76
CA MET A 626 8.75 3.84 -10.93
C MET A 626 9.23 2.47 -11.41
N GLN A 627 9.61 2.31 -12.68
CA GLN A 627 10.11 1.04 -13.23
C GLN A 627 11.35 0.54 -12.47
N GLY A 628 12.18 1.45 -11.94
CA GLY A 628 13.38 1.08 -11.20
C GLY A 628 13.10 0.39 -9.86
N THR A 629 11.88 0.46 -9.33
CA THR A 629 11.48 -0.30 -8.13
C THR A 629 11.27 -1.80 -8.41
N ARG A 630 11.31 -2.20 -9.69
CA ARG A 630 10.89 -3.52 -10.19
C ARG A 630 12.06 -4.31 -10.79
N SER A 631 13.30 -3.98 -10.40
CA SER A 631 14.50 -4.74 -10.79
C SER A 631 14.42 -6.22 -10.38
N ASP A 632 15.13 -7.08 -11.10
CA ASP A 632 15.15 -8.51 -10.80
C ASP A 632 15.68 -8.83 -9.40
N MET A 633 15.19 -9.94 -8.84
CA MET A 633 15.73 -10.52 -7.62
C MET A 633 17.17 -11.00 -7.85
N PRO A 634 18.19 -10.44 -7.19
CA PRO A 634 19.59 -10.75 -7.48
C PRO A 634 20.07 -12.00 -6.72
N TRP A 635 19.53 -13.18 -7.04
CA TRP A 635 19.80 -14.45 -6.35
C TRP A 635 21.29 -14.77 -6.18
N GLU A 636 22.08 -14.58 -7.23
CA GLU A 636 23.52 -14.84 -7.23
C GLU A 636 24.33 -13.84 -6.37
N GLN A 637 23.71 -12.74 -5.95
CA GLN A 637 24.33 -11.70 -5.14
C GLN A 637 24.04 -11.85 -3.64
N ILE A 638 23.35 -12.92 -3.21
CA ILE A 638 23.08 -13.23 -1.80
C ILE A 638 24.35 -13.77 -1.14
N THR A 639 25.33 -12.90 -0.94
CA THR A 639 26.63 -13.17 -0.31
C THR A 639 27.03 -11.99 0.59
N GLY A 640 28.02 -12.19 1.47
CA GLY A 640 28.55 -11.12 2.32
C GLY A 640 27.46 -10.43 3.17
N GLU A 641 27.43 -9.10 3.15
CA GLU A 641 26.47 -8.30 3.93
C GLU A 641 25.00 -8.58 3.58
N ARG A 642 24.69 -8.94 2.32
CA ARG A 642 23.34 -9.34 1.92
C ARG A 642 22.90 -10.65 2.57
N ALA A 643 23.81 -11.62 2.67
CA ALA A 643 23.52 -12.88 3.34
C ALA A 643 23.35 -12.70 4.86
N GLU A 644 24.10 -11.79 5.48
CA GLU A 644 23.91 -11.45 6.90
C GLU A 644 22.60 -10.68 7.15
N LEU A 645 22.24 -9.75 6.26
CA LEU A 645 20.94 -9.07 6.30
C LEU A 645 19.79 -10.08 6.16
N LEU A 646 19.89 -11.02 5.21
CA LEU A 646 18.90 -12.07 5.03
C LEU A 646 18.68 -12.89 6.30
N LYS A 647 19.76 -13.33 6.97
CA LYS A 647 19.66 -14.06 8.24
C LYS A 647 18.95 -13.26 9.32
N HIS A 648 19.18 -11.96 9.37
CA HIS A 648 18.50 -11.07 10.31
C HIS A 648 17.00 -10.98 10.04
N TRP A 649 16.60 -10.84 8.77
CA TRP A 649 15.19 -10.88 8.36
C TRP A 649 14.53 -12.23 8.68
N GLN A 650 15.22 -13.34 8.41
CA GLN A 650 14.76 -14.68 8.78
C GLN A 650 14.53 -14.78 10.30
N ALA A 651 15.49 -14.34 11.13
CA ALA A 651 15.32 -14.37 12.58
C ALA A 651 14.11 -13.52 13.07
N LEU A 652 13.94 -12.33 12.50
CA LEU A 652 12.79 -11.45 12.79
C LEU A 652 11.46 -12.08 12.40
N GLY A 653 11.36 -12.61 11.19
CA GLY A 653 10.11 -13.19 10.69
C GLY A 653 9.74 -14.48 11.41
N GLN A 654 10.71 -15.35 11.70
CA GLN A 654 10.49 -16.55 12.52
C GLN A 654 10.04 -16.18 13.94
N PHE A 655 10.63 -15.15 14.55
CA PHE A 655 10.17 -14.64 15.84
C PHE A 655 8.72 -14.13 15.78
N ARG A 656 8.38 -13.34 14.77
CA ARG A 656 7.01 -12.82 14.57
C ARG A 656 6.00 -13.95 14.32
N GLN A 657 6.38 -14.97 13.55
CA GLN A 657 5.51 -16.12 13.27
C GLN A 657 5.21 -16.93 14.54
N ARG A 658 6.21 -17.14 15.40
CA ARG A 658 6.02 -17.83 16.69
C ARG A 658 5.21 -17.03 17.70
N HIS A 659 5.24 -15.70 17.60
CA HIS A 659 4.67 -14.80 18.61
C HIS A 659 3.57 -13.89 18.05
N PRO A 660 2.31 -14.36 17.98
CA PRO A 660 1.16 -13.51 17.66
C PRO A 660 1.08 -12.24 18.52
N ALA A 661 1.65 -12.23 19.72
CA ALA A 661 1.74 -11.04 20.56
C ALA A 661 2.39 -9.84 19.85
N VAL A 662 3.32 -10.06 18.93
CA VAL A 662 3.97 -8.96 18.20
C VAL A 662 2.93 -8.16 17.41
N ALA A 663 2.04 -8.84 16.69
CA ALA A 663 1.05 -8.18 15.84
C ALA A 663 -0.26 -7.88 16.59
N GLN A 664 -0.81 -8.87 17.30
CA GLN A 664 -2.14 -8.85 17.95
C GLN A 664 -2.10 -8.43 19.42
N GLY A 665 -0.92 -8.36 20.02
CA GLY A 665 -0.77 -8.10 21.44
C GLY A 665 -0.90 -6.64 21.84
N LYS A 666 -1.09 -6.42 23.14
CA LYS A 666 -0.99 -5.10 23.76
C LYS A 666 0.46 -4.62 23.71
N HIS A 667 0.64 -3.33 23.48
CA HIS A 667 1.92 -2.66 23.62
C HIS A 667 2.08 -2.15 25.05
N ILE A 668 3.03 -2.70 25.82
CA ILE A 668 3.20 -2.38 27.25
C ILE A 668 4.62 -1.88 27.49
N ILE A 669 4.76 -0.63 27.93
CA ILE A 669 6.08 -0.02 28.14
C ILE A 669 6.78 -0.65 29.35
N ARG A 670 8.02 -1.13 29.16
CA ARG A 670 8.91 -1.71 30.19
C ARG A 670 10.24 -0.94 30.32
N ASN A 671 10.24 0.30 29.84
CA ASN A 671 11.43 1.14 29.75
C ASN A 671 12.10 1.39 31.11
N SER A 672 13.44 1.42 31.11
CA SER A 672 14.25 1.74 32.29
C SER A 672 15.42 2.66 31.92
N LYS A 673 16.22 3.07 32.91
CA LYS A 673 17.41 3.90 32.64
C LYS A 673 18.49 3.05 31.94
N GLY A 674 18.92 3.49 30.76
CA GLY A 674 20.05 2.89 30.02
C GLY A 674 19.66 2.04 28.80
N TYR A 675 18.38 1.72 28.65
CA TYR A 675 17.84 1.04 27.46
C TYR A 675 16.36 1.41 27.30
N TYR A 676 15.85 1.26 26.09
CA TYR A 676 14.42 1.33 25.81
C TYR A 676 13.85 -0.10 25.75
N ALA A 677 12.65 -0.31 26.29
CA ALA A 677 12.03 -1.64 26.27
C ALA A 677 10.51 -1.57 26.30
N PHE A 678 9.88 -2.50 25.57
CA PHE A 678 8.45 -2.73 25.60
C PHE A 678 8.15 -4.23 25.53
N GLU A 679 7.08 -4.63 26.20
CA GLU A 679 6.51 -5.96 26.16
C GLU A 679 5.36 -5.99 25.15
N ARG A 680 5.26 -7.12 24.45
CA ARG A 680 4.09 -7.49 23.66
C ARG A 680 3.42 -8.67 24.34
N GLN A 681 2.13 -8.53 24.60
CA GLN A 681 1.35 -9.56 25.29
C GLN A 681 0.03 -9.84 24.54
N TYR A 682 -0.18 -11.09 24.16
CA TYR A 682 -1.44 -11.60 23.63
C TYR A 682 -1.77 -12.94 24.29
N GLN A 683 -2.87 -13.00 25.03
CA GLN A 683 -3.19 -14.18 25.85
C GLN A 683 -2.00 -14.56 26.76
N ASP A 684 -1.50 -15.79 26.63
CA ASP A 684 -0.33 -16.30 27.36
C ASP A 684 1.00 -16.04 26.63
N ASP A 685 0.97 -15.63 25.36
CA ASP A 685 2.15 -15.26 24.59
C ASP A 685 2.69 -13.90 25.05
N LYS A 686 3.95 -13.88 25.47
CA LYS A 686 4.65 -12.73 26.04
C LYS A 686 6.09 -12.69 25.54
N VAL A 687 6.45 -11.55 24.95
CA VAL A 687 7.83 -11.27 24.54
C VAL A 687 8.25 -9.88 25.00
N LEU A 688 9.55 -9.72 25.27
CA LEU A 688 10.15 -8.44 25.66
C LEU A 688 11.14 -8.00 24.58
N VAL A 689 10.86 -6.84 23.97
CA VAL A 689 11.76 -6.19 23.02
C VAL A 689 12.57 -5.15 23.78
N VAL A 690 13.89 -5.19 23.60
CA VAL A 690 14.82 -4.22 24.22
C VAL A 690 15.68 -3.59 23.15
N TYR A 691 15.89 -2.29 23.25
CA TYR A 691 16.81 -1.51 22.42
C TYR A 691 17.85 -0.84 23.31
N THR A 692 19.12 -1.17 23.08
CA THR A 692 20.25 -0.64 23.86
C THR A 692 21.00 0.48 23.13
N GLY A 693 20.49 0.94 21.99
CA GLY A 693 21.18 1.89 21.11
C GLY A 693 21.98 1.19 20.02
N SER A 694 22.08 1.83 18.86
CA SER A 694 22.94 1.43 17.75
C SER A 694 24.25 2.19 17.81
N LYS A 695 25.35 1.50 17.52
CA LYS A 695 26.64 2.16 17.25
C LYS A 695 26.59 2.95 15.95
#